data_AF-A0A7X8LW39-F1
#
_entry.id   AF-A0A7X8LW39-F1
#
_cell.length_a   1.000
_cell.length_b   1.000
_cell.length_c   1.000
_cell.angle_alpha   90.00
_cell.angle_beta   90.00
_cell.angle_gamma   90.00
#
_symmetry.space_group_name_H-M   'P 1'
#
loop_
_entity.id
_entity.type
_entity.pdbx_description
1 polymer ?
#
loop_
_entity_poly.entity_id
_entity_poly.type
_entity_poly.pdbx_seq_one_letter_code
_entity_poly.pdbx_strand_id
1 'polypeptide(L)'
;MFLKSRGSVTVFICIILAVLIPFSCIMVDLARISWAKAQAKAALKTCIESMLAGYDRQLKEQYGLFSIYPQSTEAMEEEIYELMSRNLNANASVDGVTDLYRFQVKSVQAIPFYNYSEPFVLQQQVAEFMKYRAPVAAITELVEKLKVIDGLIKEGDLIEQKITVDKLMNDIRNNLVNISCMINGVINEFNPMQSNKQTLKEKKLKEAQSHISKAESHIGNANTNLNLVDSARSDYLSLYDSIADTKETYDKLAAQRDEVKKKLDEKREMLDKGKGNQGNISSEISALEIEYNALEKSCTELFDSFSPMLESLNACKSDYEEALGSVSSSLTAAINSFQNAIDQLNSLMDHISQYIIYHEDILKLIDEIYPKLDDLENKAKRLGDDAEKEEGAISGTVGGDLEKQMKLIKAGTFDTVKLKLNNNLIKLKAWEQSVKNSLDLLNAERDKLEDELEYMKSIETNIQNQTKPYSAFSGYEKMAEEIKNLKSSLYDLKEISEMKGIYEVPVYVLEPEANNTEKAAFDSWFENKYENKKSDKSPKKDDKDLKKVRKGAGDIAQNAAADEKVKDKYEGINADKNTIEDRFKIIPSIKGITHSDGVLEQIGRAIETIQGTQTANNNPFEKPVEGISNINEEEKNYYDFEMERMKEFSTNIEDSISSNMESLLESLYMNEYIVSAFKCETTKNGLEHDIGYNRPLDKTFYEKAEAEYILFGNKEAKSNVNAMKRSLFAARLLFNLLHIYTSPEKVSTALTLATAISGWTIFGIPIVKNLIIIAWAGAESYLDVDLLLKGKPVPLVKTKSSWQLDSSGIMEKLMEFLTTDVKDFLTDKVDETIQQTSEAIEESVTGIINGYIDQTFAKLEDKIDQFPGQTEEDTSADVKSILSNAGTDFISSLSFEDFDSFKSSLKSSVENLINSISGKIKSFSQEKLQNFKSELKKEIRKLIFESSGYKKLEKSLKNLGNDIVKMGIDSVGGQIEEVFGKDEESGKNNITARLIMMDYVDYLRLFLLAVPAETKALRTADLIQLNLQEAAKKYDLTIDDYNTYLFIKVELDINTWFIPKKLLTTNNAGMITVEWCQGY
;
A
#
# COMPACT_ATOMS: atom_id res chain seq x y z
N MET A 1 86.92 53.01 -53.94
CA MET A 1 87.67 51.88 -53.32
C MET A 1 87.16 50.50 -53.76
N PHE A 2 86.31 50.43 -54.81
CA PHE A 2 85.64 49.22 -55.31
C PHE A 2 85.82 49.04 -56.85
N LEU A 3 87.04 49.17 -57.41
CA LEU A 3 87.27 49.00 -58.86
C LEU A 3 88.62 48.31 -59.19
N LYS A 4 88.85 47.12 -58.64
CA LYS A 4 89.69 46.08 -59.28
C LYS A 4 88.93 44.76 -59.24
N SER A 5 88.75 44.13 -60.40
CA SER A 5 88.00 42.88 -60.64
C SER A 5 88.68 41.59 -60.11
N ARG A 6 89.73 41.70 -59.29
CA ARG A 6 90.46 40.57 -58.69
C ARG A 6 90.24 40.59 -57.17
N GLY A 7 89.19 39.92 -56.70
CA GLY A 7 88.85 39.80 -55.27
C GLY A 7 87.38 39.95 -54.92
N SER A 8 86.54 40.46 -55.84
CA SER A 8 85.08 40.56 -55.65
C SER A 8 84.41 39.20 -55.41
N VAL A 9 84.88 38.16 -56.10
CA VAL A 9 84.46 36.77 -55.90
C VAL A 9 84.80 36.29 -54.49
N THR A 10 85.99 36.64 -53.97
CA THR A 10 86.41 36.28 -52.60
C THR A 10 85.53 36.96 -51.55
N VAL A 11 85.25 38.26 -51.69
CA VAL A 11 84.37 39.00 -50.75
C VAL A 11 82.94 38.45 -50.79
N PHE A 12 82.42 38.17 -51.99
CA PHE A 12 81.09 37.55 -52.18
C PHE A 12 81.02 36.16 -51.54
N ILE A 13 82.01 35.30 -51.78
CA ILE A 13 82.11 33.97 -51.16
C ILE A 13 82.22 34.09 -49.63
N CYS A 14 83.00 35.05 -49.09
CA CYS A 14 83.10 35.28 -47.66
C CYS A 14 81.76 35.73 -47.03
N ILE A 15 81.00 36.61 -47.69
CA ILE A 15 79.67 37.04 -47.22
C ILE A 15 78.69 35.86 -47.25
N ILE A 16 78.69 35.07 -48.33
CA ILE A 16 77.87 33.85 -48.44
C ILE A 16 78.25 32.84 -47.34
N LEU A 17 79.53 32.56 -47.15
CA LEU A 17 80.00 31.65 -46.10
C LEU A 17 79.65 32.16 -44.70
N ALA A 18 79.73 33.48 -44.46
CA ALA A 18 79.36 34.09 -43.19
C ALA A 18 77.87 33.91 -42.84
N VAL A 19 77.00 33.70 -43.83
CA VAL A 19 75.58 33.40 -43.62
C VAL A 19 75.31 31.88 -43.62
N LEU A 20 75.89 31.14 -44.56
CA LEU A 20 75.64 29.70 -44.72
C LEU A 20 76.20 28.86 -43.58
N ILE A 21 77.36 29.22 -43.01
CA ILE A 21 77.95 28.46 -41.89
C ILE A 21 77.03 28.55 -40.65
N PRO A 22 76.66 29.74 -40.13
CA PRO A 22 75.70 29.82 -39.02
C PRO A 22 74.35 29.18 -39.34
N PHE A 23 73.82 29.35 -40.56
CA PHE A 23 72.56 28.72 -40.97
C PHE A 23 72.64 27.19 -40.92
N SER A 24 73.72 26.60 -41.45
CA SER A 24 73.93 25.14 -41.42
C SER A 24 74.09 24.63 -39.99
N CYS A 25 74.83 25.36 -39.15
CA CYS A 25 74.99 25.06 -37.73
C CYS A 25 73.66 25.09 -36.96
N ILE A 26 72.81 26.09 -37.21
CA ILE A 26 71.46 26.18 -36.63
C ILE A 26 70.59 25.01 -37.12
N MET A 27 70.63 24.67 -38.41
CA MET A 27 69.88 23.54 -38.97
C MET A 27 70.29 22.20 -38.36
N VAL A 28 71.59 22.00 -38.10
CA VAL A 28 72.09 20.80 -37.40
C VAL A 28 71.52 20.71 -35.99
N ASP A 29 71.53 21.79 -35.21
CA ASP A 29 70.95 21.79 -33.86
C ASP A 29 69.42 21.61 -33.88
N LEU A 30 68.69 22.21 -34.83
CA LEU A 30 67.23 22.01 -34.98
C LEU A 30 66.89 20.56 -35.32
N ALA A 31 67.62 19.94 -36.26
CA ALA A 31 67.47 18.53 -36.59
C ALA A 31 67.76 17.63 -35.37
N ARG A 32 68.83 17.94 -34.62
CA ARG A 32 69.17 17.23 -33.38
C ARG A 32 68.08 17.37 -32.31
N ILE A 33 67.52 18.56 -32.11
CA ILE A 33 66.41 18.78 -31.15
C ILE A 33 65.17 17.96 -31.56
N SER A 34 64.83 17.95 -32.86
CA SER A 34 63.70 17.17 -33.38
C SER A 34 63.87 15.66 -33.14
N TRP A 35 65.06 15.13 -33.41
CA TRP A 35 65.38 13.71 -33.18
C TRP A 35 65.47 13.39 -31.68
N ALA A 36 66.04 14.29 -30.89
CA ALA A 36 66.07 14.16 -29.43
C ALA A 36 64.66 14.11 -28.84
N LYS A 37 63.72 14.91 -29.35
CA LYS A 37 62.31 14.86 -28.94
C LYS A 37 61.65 13.53 -29.30
N ALA A 38 61.93 12.99 -30.49
CA ALA A 38 61.42 11.67 -30.88
C ALA A 38 61.97 10.54 -29.99
N GLN A 39 63.27 10.57 -29.68
CA GLN A 39 63.90 9.61 -28.76
C GLN A 39 63.37 9.76 -27.34
N ALA A 40 63.19 10.99 -26.85
CA ALA A 40 62.58 11.28 -25.55
C ALA A 40 61.15 10.77 -25.45
N LYS A 41 60.35 10.91 -26.51
CA LYS A 41 58.98 10.40 -26.54
C LYS A 41 58.94 8.87 -26.52
N ALA A 42 59.84 8.21 -27.25
CA ALA A 42 59.97 6.75 -27.21
C ALA A 42 60.41 6.26 -25.82
N ALA A 43 61.41 6.91 -25.22
CA ALA A 43 61.85 6.62 -23.86
C ALA A 43 60.72 6.81 -22.84
N LEU A 44 59.95 7.89 -22.95
CA LEU A 44 58.81 8.16 -22.08
C LEU A 44 57.73 7.06 -22.17
N LYS A 45 57.39 6.63 -23.39
CA LYS A 45 56.47 5.52 -23.60
C LYS A 45 56.96 4.26 -22.88
N THR A 46 58.23 3.90 -23.04
CA THR A 46 58.83 2.74 -22.34
C THR A 46 58.82 2.91 -20.83
N CYS A 47 59.03 4.13 -20.30
CA CYS A 47 58.93 4.38 -18.86
C CYS A 47 57.53 4.12 -18.34
N ILE A 48 56.49 4.58 -19.05
CA ILE A 48 55.09 4.34 -18.66
C ILE A 48 54.75 2.85 -18.73
N GLU A 49 55.18 2.15 -19.78
CA GLU A 49 54.99 0.69 -19.87
C GLU A 49 55.68 -0.05 -18.71
N SER A 50 56.87 0.41 -18.28
CA SER A 50 57.54 -0.11 -17.09
C SER A 50 56.78 0.20 -15.79
N MET A 51 56.20 1.40 -15.65
CA MET A 51 55.36 1.75 -14.50
C MET A 51 54.12 0.86 -14.43
N LEU A 52 53.45 0.64 -15.57
CA LEU A 52 52.30 -0.26 -15.66
C LEU A 52 52.69 -1.73 -15.42
N ALA A 53 53.92 -2.13 -15.74
CA ALA A 53 54.40 -3.48 -15.41
C ALA A 53 54.59 -3.71 -13.89
N GLY A 54 54.72 -2.63 -13.11
CA GLY A 54 54.90 -2.66 -11.66
C GLY A 54 53.62 -2.91 -10.84
N TYR A 55 52.46 -3.10 -11.49
CA TYR A 55 51.11 -3.17 -10.94
C TYR A 55 50.93 -3.72 -9.52
N ASP A 56 49.87 -3.27 -8.83
CA ASP A 56 49.55 -3.79 -7.49
C ASP A 56 49.25 -5.29 -7.52
N ARG A 57 50.19 -6.07 -6.99
CA ARG A 57 50.15 -7.52 -7.02
C ARG A 57 49.00 -8.09 -6.19
N GLN A 58 48.68 -7.48 -5.06
CA GLN A 58 47.63 -7.98 -4.18
C GLN A 58 46.26 -7.84 -4.85
N LEU A 59 45.97 -6.66 -5.38
CA LEU A 59 44.72 -6.39 -6.09
C LEU A 59 44.60 -7.28 -7.34
N LYS A 60 45.70 -7.50 -8.06
CA LYS A 60 45.70 -8.35 -9.25
C LYS A 60 45.52 -9.83 -8.95
N GLU A 61 46.26 -10.37 -7.97
CA GLU A 61 46.19 -11.80 -7.64
C GLU A 61 44.87 -12.17 -6.95
N GLN A 62 44.33 -11.29 -6.10
CA GLN A 62 43.13 -11.59 -5.32
C GLN A 62 41.84 -11.25 -6.08
N TYR A 63 41.80 -10.14 -6.81
CA TYR A 63 40.57 -9.65 -7.45
C TYR A 63 40.66 -9.59 -8.97
N GLY A 64 41.82 -9.89 -9.56
CA GLY A 64 41.97 -9.83 -11.02
C GLY A 64 42.07 -8.42 -11.59
N LEU A 65 42.09 -7.40 -10.75
CA LEU A 65 42.05 -5.97 -11.11
C LEU A 65 43.47 -5.37 -11.16
N PHE A 66 43.76 -4.51 -12.12
CA PHE A 66 45.06 -3.85 -12.24
C PHE A 66 45.06 -2.43 -11.65
N SER A 67 46.06 -2.10 -10.84
CA SER A 67 46.29 -0.73 -10.38
C SER A 67 47.76 -0.37 -10.55
N ILE A 68 48.05 0.91 -10.77
CA ILE A 68 49.41 1.41 -10.78
C ILE A 68 50.00 1.28 -9.37
N TYR A 69 51.29 0.95 -9.31
CA TYR A 69 52.08 0.93 -8.10
C TYR A 69 53.43 1.61 -8.39
N PRO A 70 53.97 2.43 -7.48
CA PRO A 70 53.42 2.84 -6.18
C PRO A 70 52.23 3.81 -6.28
N GLN A 71 51.38 3.88 -5.25
CA GLN A 71 50.20 4.76 -5.25
C GLN A 71 50.52 6.25 -4.99
N SER A 72 51.61 6.56 -4.29
CA SER A 72 52.03 7.95 -4.02
C SER A 72 52.60 8.60 -5.28
N THR A 73 52.12 9.79 -5.60
CA THR A 73 52.60 10.58 -6.75
C THR A 73 54.08 10.90 -6.62
N GLU A 74 54.59 11.21 -5.42
CA GLU A 74 56.01 11.52 -5.24
C GLU A 74 56.90 10.32 -5.55
N ALA A 75 56.52 9.13 -5.07
CA ALA A 75 57.24 7.90 -5.35
C ALA A 75 57.20 7.54 -6.84
N MET A 76 56.07 7.81 -7.49
CA MET A 76 55.89 7.62 -8.93
C MET A 76 56.81 8.54 -9.74
N GLU A 77 56.83 9.84 -9.42
CA GLU A 77 57.69 10.83 -10.10
C GLU A 77 59.18 10.50 -9.94
N GLU A 78 59.60 10.02 -8.76
CA GLU A 78 60.97 9.57 -8.51
C GLU A 78 61.34 8.36 -9.38
N GLU A 79 60.48 7.35 -9.45
CA GLU A 79 60.71 6.14 -10.26
C GLU A 79 60.74 6.48 -11.76
N ILE A 80 59.82 7.32 -12.24
CA ILE A 80 59.81 7.81 -13.63
C ILE A 80 61.07 8.61 -13.95
N TYR A 81 61.53 9.46 -13.03
CA TYR A 81 62.76 10.23 -13.21
C TYR A 81 63.98 9.32 -13.37
N GLU A 82 64.07 8.26 -12.57
CA GLU A 82 65.11 7.24 -12.70
C GLU A 82 65.02 6.49 -14.04
N LEU A 83 63.82 6.00 -14.40
CA LEU A 83 63.59 5.27 -15.64
C LEU A 83 63.93 6.13 -16.87
N MET A 84 63.50 7.39 -16.88
CA MET A 84 63.81 8.34 -17.95
C MET A 84 65.31 8.60 -18.05
N SER A 85 65.98 8.82 -16.91
CA SER A 85 67.43 9.05 -16.88
C SER A 85 68.20 7.85 -17.42
N ARG A 86 67.79 6.62 -17.07
CA ARG A 86 68.40 5.38 -17.57
C ARG A 86 68.13 5.17 -19.06
N ASN A 87 66.88 5.30 -19.51
CA ASN A 87 66.49 5.09 -20.91
C ASN A 87 67.10 6.14 -21.86
N LEU A 88 67.38 7.34 -21.37
CA LEU A 88 68.05 8.40 -22.12
C LEU A 88 69.57 8.39 -21.99
N ASN A 89 70.15 7.44 -21.25
CA ASN A 89 71.58 7.40 -20.92
C ASN A 89 72.08 8.71 -20.29
N ALA A 90 71.23 9.41 -19.55
CA ALA A 90 71.62 10.61 -18.81
C ALA A 90 72.69 10.20 -17.79
N ASN A 91 73.94 10.60 -18.04
CA ASN A 91 75.15 10.33 -17.25
C ASN A 91 75.86 8.97 -17.49
N ALA A 92 75.52 8.21 -18.53
CA ALA A 92 76.27 6.99 -18.87
C ALA A 92 77.52 7.31 -19.69
N SER A 93 78.71 7.19 -19.10
CA SER A 93 79.98 7.23 -19.83
C SER A 93 80.40 5.80 -20.23
N VAL A 94 79.95 5.32 -21.38
CA VAL A 94 80.47 4.08 -21.97
C VAL A 94 81.68 4.43 -22.83
N ASP A 95 82.83 3.84 -22.52
CA ASP A 95 84.08 4.08 -23.24
C ASP A 95 83.93 3.68 -24.73
N GLY A 96 84.17 4.61 -25.64
CA GLY A 96 84.03 4.40 -27.10
C GLY A 96 82.68 4.77 -27.73
N VAL A 97 81.68 5.23 -26.98
CA VAL A 97 80.38 5.72 -27.52
C VAL A 97 80.24 7.22 -27.30
N THR A 98 79.93 7.97 -28.37
CA THR A 98 79.72 9.43 -28.25
C THR A 98 78.26 9.72 -27.90
N ASP A 99 78.01 10.29 -26.72
CA ASP A 99 76.69 10.81 -26.37
C ASP A 99 76.36 12.06 -27.21
N LEU A 100 75.46 11.86 -28.18
CA LEU A 100 75.05 12.83 -29.18
C LEU A 100 74.17 13.96 -28.60
N TYR A 101 73.50 13.76 -27.48
CA TYR A 101 72.47 14.69 -26.97
C TYR A 101 72.77 15.19 -25.56
N ARG A 102 73.38 14.36 -24.69
CA ARG A 102 73.61 14.66 -23.27
C ARG A 102 72.33 15.12 -22.59
N PHE A 103 71.32 14.24 -22.62
CA PHE A 103 70.02 14.51 -22.02
C PHE A 103 70.18 14.82 -20.53
N GLN A 104 69.41 15.80 -20.06
CA GLN A 104 69.26 16.13 -18.65
C GLN A 104 67.77 16.22 -18.33
N VAL A 105 67.28 15.34 -17.49
CA VAL A 105 65.91 15.40 -16.98
C VAL A 105 65.81 16.55 -15.98
N LYS A 106 64.86 17.47 -16.18
CA LYS A 106 64.67 18.66 -15.33
C LYS A 106 63.57 18.47 -14.31
N SER A 107 62.42 18.05 -14.80
CA SER A 107 61.24 17.79 -13.99
C SER A 107 60.44 16.67 -14.63
N VAL A 108 59.79 15.91 -13.76
CA VAL A 108 58.79 14.92 -14.10
C VAL A 108 57.54 15.34 -13.36
N GLN A 109 56.41 15.28 -14.05
CA GLN A 109 55.10 15.43 -13.46
C GLN A 109 54.30 14.17 -13.78
N ALA A 110 53.85 13.48 -12.74
CA ALA A 110 53.01 12.29 -12.85
C ALA A 110 51.59 12.63 -12.37
N ILE A 111 50.59 12.30 -13.18
CA ILE A 111 49.19 12.57 -12.88
C ILE A 111 48.43 11.25 -13.03
N PRO A 112 48.21 10.50 -11.93
CA PRO A 112 47.36 9.32 -11.95
C PRO A 112 45.88 9.75 -12.01
N PHE A 113 45.07 8.98 -12.72
CA PHE A 113 43.62 9.21 -12.84
C PHE A 113 42.89 7.90 -13.17
N TYR A 114 41.56 7.94 -13.14
CA TYR A 114 40.65 6.80 -13.20
C TYR A 114 40.93 5.78 -12.09
N ASN A 115 40.23 5.95 -10.97
CA ASN A 115 40.34 5.09 -9.80
C ASN A 115 39.13 4.15 -9.65
N TYR A 116 39.24 3.16 -8.77
CA TYR A 116 38.19 2.16 -8.56
C TYR A 116 36.96 2.63 -7.78
N SER A 117 36.94 3.87 -7.28
CA SER A 117 35.69 4.49 -6.79
C SER A 117 34.80 4.96 -7.95
N GLU A 118 35.35 5.09 -9.16
CA GLU A 118 34.60 5.41 -10.37
C GLU A 118 33.95 4.14 -10.94
N PRO A 119 32.61 4.05 -10.95
CA PRO A 119 31.88 2.81 -11.26
C PRO A 119 32.21 2.20 -12.62
N PHE A 120 32.37 3.03 -13.65
CA PHE A 120 32.68 2.57 -15.00
C PHE A 120 34.08 1.94 -15.10
N VAL A 121 35.06 2.41 -14.31
CA VAL A 121 36.43 1.87 -14.29
C VAL A 121 36.41 0.44 -13.75
N LEU A 122 35.72 0.24 -12.62
CA LEU A 122 35.59 -1.08 -12.02
C LEU A 122 34.82 -2.03 -12.95
N GLN A 123 33.69 -1.59 -13.51
CA GLN A 123 32.88 -2.39 -14.43
C GLN A 123 33.69 -2.85 -15.65
N GLN A 124 34.45 -1.94 -16.28
CA GLN A 124 35.25 -2.26 -17.44
C GLN A 124 36.38 -3.26 -17.11
N GLN A 125 37.10 -3.05 -15.99
CA GLN A 125 38.15 -3.97 -15.55
C GLN A 125 37.58 -5.36 -15.22
N VAL A 126 36.41 -5.43 -14.57
CA VAL A 126 35.71 -6.70 -14.31
C VAL A 126 35.26 -7.36 -15.60
N ALA A 127 34.65 -6.61 -16.53
CA ALA A 127 34.21 -7.14 -17.82
C ALA A 127 35.36 -7.74 -18.61
N GLU A 128 36.49 -7.03 -18.76
CA GLU A 128 37.69 -7.55 -19.43
C GLU A 128 38.32 -8.74 -18.68
N PHE A 129 38.28 -8.73 -17.35
CA PHE A 129 38.75 -9.87 -16.55
C PHE A 129 37.88 -11.11 -16.78
N MET A 130 36.56 -10.95 -16.84
CA MET A 130 35.57 -12.04 -16.93
C MET A 130 35.33 -12.52 -18.36
N LYS A 131 35.58 -11.69 -19.38
CA LYS A 131 35.37 -12.00 -20.81
C LYS A 131 35.88 -13.38 -21.26
N TYR A 132 36.99 -13.84 -20.67
CA TYR A 132 37.60 -15.15 -20.97
C TYR A 132 37.66 -16.11 -19.77
N ARG A 133 37.09 -15.70 -18.62
CA ARG A 133 37.16 -16.45 -17.36
C ARG A 133 35.80 -16.86 -16.83
N ALA A 134 34.76 -16.09 -17.12
CA ALA A 134 33.41 -16.47 -16.82
C ALA A 134 33.11 -17.80 -17.51
N PRO A 135 32.55 -18.79 -16.81
CA PRO A 135 32.09 -20.00 -17.46
C PRO A 135 31.04 -19.60 -18.50
N VAL A 136 31.38 -19.72 -19.78
CA VAL A 136 30.46 -19.42 -20.90
C VAL A 136 29.15 -20.17 -20.70
N ALA A 137 29.25 -21.40 -20.16
CA ALA A 137 28.10 -22.20 -19.79
C ALA A 137 27.21 -21.54 -18.72
N ALA A 138 27.79 -21.02 -17.63
CA ALA A 138 27.02 -20.38 -16.55
C ALA A 138 26.27 -19.11 -17.03
N ILE A 139 26.89 -18.32 -17.90
CA ILE A 139 26.24 -17.12 -18.48
C ILE A 139 25.14 -17.50 -19.46
N THR A 140 25.41 -18.46 -20.34
CA THR A 140 24.42 -18.92 -21.34
C THR A 140 23.23 -19.58 -20.64
N GLU A 141 23.48 -20.41 -19.63
CA GLU A 141 22.46 -21.02 -18.78
C GLU A 141 21.61 -19.97 -18.07
N LEU A 142 22.22 -18.91 -17.52
CA LEU A 142 21.49 -17.83 -16.87
C LEU A 142 20.61 -17.06 -17.86
N VAL A 143 21.09 -16.77 -19.07
CA VAL A 143 20.28 -16.12 -20.13
C VAL A 143 19.06 -16.96 -20.50
N GLU A 144 19.22 -18.27 -20.64
CA GLU A 144 18.09 -19.17 -20.92
C GLU A 144 17.11 -19.26 -19.74
N LYS A 145 17.61 -19.34 -18.49
CA LYS A 145 16.77 -19.25 -17.29
C LYS A 145 15.99 -17.93 -17.24
N LEU A 146 16.60 -16.82 -17.63
CA LEU A 146 15.96 -15.49 -17.65
C LEU A 146 14.80 -15.42 -18.65
N LYS A 147 14.94 -15.97 -19.86
CA LYS A 147 13.84 -16.05 -20.84
C LYS A 147 12.65 -16.83 -20.29
N VAL A 148 12.92 -17.97 -19.64
CA VAL A 148 11.86 -18.78 -19.01
C VAL A 148 11.18 -18.00 -17.89
N ILE A 149 11.95 -17.34 -17.02
CA ILE A 149 11.43 -16.54 -15.90
C ILE A 149 10.58 -15.36 -16.39
N ASP A 150 11.00 -14.65 -17.44
CA ASP A 150 10.22 -13.55 -18.03
C ASP A 150 8.81 -14.01 -18.44
N GLY A 151 8.72 -15.14 -19.14
CA GLY A 151 7.42 -15.73 -19.50
C GLY A 151 6.57 -16.14 -18.29
N LEU A 152 7.18 -16.69 -17.23
CA LEU A 152 6.45 -17.05 -16.00
C LEU A 152 5.94 -15.81 -15.24
N ILE A 153 6.71 -14.72 -15.21
CA ILE A 153 6.29 -13.50 -14.54
C ILE A 153 5.10 -12.86 -15.27
N LYS A 154 5.08 -12.90 -16.61
CA LYS A 154 3.92 -12.49 -17.42
C LYS A 154 2.66 -13.30 -17.09
N GLU A 155 2.78 -14.62 -16.93
CA GLU A 155 1.67 -15.44 -16.45
C GLU A 155 1.25 -15.11 -15.01
N GLY A 156 2.22 -14.73 -14.17
CA GLY A 156 1.99 -14.22 -12.81
C GLY A 156 1.17 -12.94 -12.78
N ASP A 157 1.44 -12.01 -13.70
CA ASP A 157 0.70 -10.76 -13.82
C ASP A 157 -0.76 -11.02 -14.14
N LEU A 158 -1.09 -12.01 -14.98
CA LEU A 158 -2.48 -12.42 -15.23
C LEU A 158 -3.21 -12.85 -13.94
N ILE A 159 -2.52 -13.52 -13.01
CA ILE A 159 -3.09 -13.93 -11.73
C ILE A 159 -3.34 -12.69 -10.85
N GLU A 160 -2.36 -11.78 -10.75
CA GLU A 160 -2.46 -10.54 -9.96
C GLU A 160 -3.59 -9.63 -10.48
N GLN A 161 -3.63 -9.42 -11.79
CA GLN A 161 -4.69 -8.65 -12.47
C GLN A 161 -6.07 -9.29 -12.19
N LYS A 162 -6.20 -10.62 -12.26
CA LYS A 162 -7.43 -11.33 -11.91
C LYS A 162 -7.85 -11.11 -10.47
N ILE A 163 -6.93 -11.21 -9.51
CA ILE A 163 -7.22 -10.95 -8.09
C ILE A 163 -7.72 -9.51 -7.91
N THR A 164 -7.10 -8.55 -8.57
CA THR A 164 -7.50 -7.14 -8.52
C THR A 164 -8.91 -6.94 -9.08
N VAL A 165 -9.23 -7.60 -10.20
CA VAL A 165 -10.57 -7.58 -10.79
C VAL A 165 -11.60 -8.23 -9.85
N ASP A 166 -11.30 -9.40 -9.28
CA ASP A 166 -12.17 -10.09 -8.31
C ASP A 166 -12.50 -9.19 -7.10
N LYS A 167 -11.49 -8.51 -6.52
CA LYS A 167 -11.67 -7.57 -5.40
C LYS A 167 -12.60 -6.41 -5.78
N LEU A 168 -12.37 -5.80 -6.94
CA LEU A 168 -13.18 -4.69 -7.44
C LEU A 168 -14.64 -5.12 -7.71
N MET A 169 -14.83 -6.31 -8.29
CA MET A 169 -16.17 -6.88 -8.55
C MET A 169 -16.97 -7.08 -7.26
N ASN A 170 -16.35 -7.55 -6.18
CA ASN A 170 -17.01 -7.74 -4.89
C ASN A 170 -17.38 -6.41 -4.22
N ASP A 171 -16.49 -5.43 -4.25
CA ASP A 171 -16.78 -4.08 -3.74
C ASP A 171 -17.96 -3.45 -4.51
N ILE A 172 -17.98 -3.57 -5.84
CA ILE A 172 -19.12 -3.15 -6.66
C ILE A 172 -20.38 -3.91 -6.24
N ARG A 173 -20.33 -5.25 -6.11
CA ARG A 173 -21.47 -6.08 -5.70
C ARG A 173 -22.02 -5.65 -4.34
N ASN A 174 -21.17 -5.43 -3.35
CA ASN A 174 -21.58 -4.99 -2.01
C ASN A 174 -22.38 -3.67 -2.08
N ASN A 175 -21.90 -2.71 -2.87
CA ASN A 175 -22.60 -1.44 -3.05
C ASN A 175 -23.92 -1.61 -3.82
N LEU A 176 -23.97 -2.48 -4.83
CA LEU A 176 -25.20 -2.81 -5.58
C LEU A 176 -26.24 -3.51 -4.70
N VAL A 177 -25.82 -4.41 -3.81
CA VAL A 177 -26.68 -5.06 -2.81
C VAL A 177 -27.25 -4.02 -1.85
N ASN A 178 -26.41 -3.14 -1.32
CA ASN A 178 -26.85 -2.06 -0.42
C ASN A 178 -27.87 -1.16 -1.10
N ILE A 179 -27.63 -0.74 -2.34
CA ILE A 179 -28.59 0.04 -3.13
C ILE A 179 -29.91 -0.72 -3.31
N SER A 180 -29.85 -2.01 -3.69
CA SER A 180 -31.04 -2.84 -3.88
C SER A 180 -31.88 -2.98 -2.62
N CYS A 181 -31.24 -3.29 -1.48
CA CYS A 181 -31.93 -3.44 -0.20
C CYS A 181 -32.48 -2.11 0.31
N MET A 182 -31.76 -1.00 0.13
CA MET A 182 -32.24 0.34 0.45
C MET A 182 -33.45 0.73 -0.41
N ILE A 183 -33.44 0.44 -1.71
CA ILE A 183 -34.53 0.80 -2.64
C ILE A 183 -35.76 -0.09 -2.39
N ASN A 184 -35.58 -1.41 -2.39
CA ASN A 184 -36.69 -2.36 -2.39
C ASN A 184 -37.23 -2.65 -0.98
N GLY A 185 -36.41 -2.46 0.06
CA GLY A 185 -36.79 -2.61 1.46
C GLY A 185 -37.05 -1.27 2.12
N VAL A 186 -35.99 -0.49 2.37
CA VAL A 186 -36.03 0.66 3.30
C VAL A 186 -36.92 1.81 2.80
N ILE A 187 -36.63 2.39 1.62
CA ILE A 187 -37.40 3.55 1.14
C ILE A 187 -38.83 3.16 0.70
N ASN A 188 -39.05 1.87 0.43
CA ASN A 188 -40.36 1.31 0.11
C ASN A 188 -41.28 1.18 1.34
N GLU A 189 -40.79 1.50 2.54
CA GLU A 189 -41.59 1.54 3.77
C GLU A 189 -41.94 2.97 4.21
N PHE A 190 -41.76 3.98 3.35
CA PHE A 190 -42.10 5.37 3.65
C PHE A 190 -43.60 5.59 3.93
N ASN A 191 -43.93 6.26 5.04
CA ASN A 191 -45.29 6.58 5.46
C ASN A 191 -46.29 5.39 5.33
N PRO A 192 -46.02 4.26 5.99
CA PRO A 192 -46.76 3.01 5.76
C PRO A 192 -48.18 3.08 6.33
N MET A 193 -49.09 2.31 5.74
CA MET A 193 -50.46 2.14 6.24
C MET A 193 -50.45 1.28 7.52
N GLN A 194 -50.95 1.81 8.63
CA GLN A 194 -51.02 1.10 9.90
C GLN A 194 -52.32 0.27 10.02
N SER A 195 -52.37 -0.66 10.98
CA SER A 195 -53.50 -1.59 11.20
C SER A 195 -54.88 -0.93 11.36
N ASN A 196 -54.91 0.37 11.70
CA ASN A 196 -56.11 1.19 11.86
C ASN A 196 -56.53 1.95 10.59
N LYS A 197 -55.95 1.62 9.41
CA LYS A 197 -56.16 2.32 8.13
C LYS A 197 -55.77 3.81 8.16
N GLN A 198 -54.77 4.15 8.97
CA GLN A 198 -54.20 5.49 8.99
C GLN A 198 -52.72 5.41 8.65
N THR A 199 -52.22 6.35 7.86
CA THR A 199 -50.78 6.50 7.62
C THR A 199 -50.07 7.08 8.86
N LEU A 200 -48.74 6.96 8.94
CA LEU A 200 -47.96 7.55 10.02
C LEU A 200 -48.24 9.06 10.15
N LYS A 201 -48.22 9.79 9.04
CA LYS A 201 -48.60 11.21 8.99
C LYS A 201 -49.99 11.45 9.60
N GLU A 202 -51.00 10.69 9.19
CA GLU A 202 -52.38 10.88 9.66
C GLU A 202 -52.53 10.64 11.16
N LYS A 203 -51.86 9.63 11.69
CA LYS A 203 -51.82 9.35 13.12
C LYS A 203 -51.19 10.51 13.89
N LYS A 204 -50.00 10.94 13.48
CA LYS A 204 -49.25 12.01 14.16
C LYS A 204 -49.98 13.35 14.14
N LEU A 205 -50.56 13.74 13.00
CA LEU A 205 -51.36 14.96 12.91
C LEU A 205 -52.64 14.90 13.75
N LYS A 206 -53.29 13.74 13.82
CA LYS A 206 -54.49 13.55 14.67
C LYS A 206 -54.14 13.64 16.16
N GLU A 207 -53.05 13.02 16.57
CA GLU A 207 -52.57 13.08 17.96
C GLU A 207 -52.15 14.52 18.31
N ALA A 208 -51.40 15.20 17.45
CA ALA A 208 -51.05 16.62 17.62
C ALA A 208 -52.30 17.49 17.77
N GLN A 209 -53.29 17.36 16.87
CA GLN A 209 -54.55 18.11 16.96
C GLN A 209 -55.27 17.85 18.29
N SER A 210 -55.31 16.60 18.76
CA SER A 210 -55.94 16.26 20.03
C SER A 210 -55.24 16.92 21.22
N HIS A 211 -53.92 17.04 21.17
CA HIS A 211 -53.14 17.71 22.21
C HIS A 211 -53.32 19.23 22.17
N ILE A 212 -53.41 19.84 20.99
CA ILE A 212 -53.73 21.27 20.85
C ILE A 212 -55.12 21.58 21.42
N SER A 213 -56.14 20.78 21.12
CA SER A 213 -57.48 21.01 21.69
C SER A 213 -57.53 20.86 23.22
N LYS A 214 -56.68 20.01 23.80
CA LYS A 214 -56.51 19.95 25.26
C LYS A 214 -55.83 21.21 25.80
N ALA A 215 -54.79 21.70 25.12
CA ALA A 215 -54.11 22.93 25.47
C ALA A 215 -55.07 24.13 25.46
N GLU A 216 -55.91 24.26 24.43
CA GLU A 216 -56.96 25.28 24.34
C GLU A 216 -57.93 25.22 25.52
N SER A 217 -58.39 24.02 25.89
CA SER A 217 -59.27 23.85 27.05
C SER A 217 -58.59 24.26 28.36
N HIS A 218 -57.30 23.92 28.53
CA HIS A 218 -56.54 24.28 29.73
C HIS A 218 -56.29 25.79 29.81
N ILE A 219 -56.02 26.46 28.69
CA ILE A 219 -55.87 27.92 28.64
C ILE A 219 -57.21 28.62 28.92
N GLY A 220 -58.32 28.11 28.38
CA GLY A 220 -59.66 28.61 28.72
C GLY A 220 -59.95 28.56 30.22
N ASN A 221 -59.55 27.47 30.88
CA ASN A 221 -59.66 27.34 32.34
C ASN A 221 -58.73 28.33 33.08
N ALA A 222 -57.49 28.49 32.62
CA ALA A 222 -56.56 29.47 33.17
C ALA A 222 -57.11 30.91 33.08
N ASN A 223 -57.63 31.29 31.91
CA ASN A 223 -58.26 32.60 31.69
C ASN A 223 -59.50 32.81 32.56
N THR A 224 -60.31 31.77 32.78
CA THR A 224 -61.50 31.87 33.65
C THR A 224 -61.10 32.11 35.10
N ASN A 225 -60.09 31.39 35.58
CA ASN A 225 -59.58 31.50 36.95
C ASN A 225 -58.79 32.81 37.19
N LEU A 226 -58.30 33.47 36.13
CA LEU A 226 -57.63 34.76 36.22
C LEU A 226 -58.52 35.86 36.82
N ASN A 227 -59.83 35.82 36.50
CA ASN A 227 -60.81 36.74 37.11
C ASN A 227 -60.94 36.51 38.63
N LEU A 228 -60.79 35.27 39.10
CA LEU A 228 -60.82 34.94 40.53
C LEU A 228 -59.56 35.48 41.22
N VAL A 229 -58.40 35.41 40.56
CA VAL A 229 -57.14 36.00 41.04
C VAL A 229 -57.29 37.52 41.18
N ASP A 230 -57.82 38.21 40.17
CA ASP A 230 -58.03 39.67 40.22
C ASP A 230 -59.02 40.08 41.32
N SER A 231 -60.12 39.32 41.50
CA SER A 231 -61.11 39.56 42.56
C SER A 231 -60.51 39.36 43.95
N ALA A 232 -59.90 38.20 44.22
CA ALA A 232 -59.30 37.87 45.51
C ALA A 232 -58.18 38.85 45.89
N ARG A 233 -57.44 39.34 44.89
CA ARG A 233 -56.43 40.38 45.10
C ARG A 233 -57.04 41.73 45.44
N SER A 234 -58.08 42.16 44.72
CA SER A 234 -58.78 43.42 45.00
C SER A 234 -59.30 43.43 46.44
N ASP A 235 -59.89 42.31 46.86
CA ASP A 235 -60.38 42.12 48.22
C ASP A 235 -59.22 42.18 49.23
N TYR A 236 -58.11 41.50 48.96
CA TYR A 236 -56.88 41.55 49.78
C TYR A 236 -56.31 42.98 49.93
N LEU A 237 -56.17 43.73 48.83
CA LEU A 237 -55.62 45.10 48.86
C LEU A 237 -56.51 46.07 49.64
N SER A 238 -57.83 45.96 49.49
CA SER A 238 -58.79 46.82 50.21
C SER A 238 -58.72 46.64 51.73
N LEU A 239 -58.52 45.41 52.19
CA LEU A 239 -58.35 45.08 53.61
C LEU A 239 -56.94 45.44 54.10
N TYR A 240 -55.91 45.23 53.27
CA TYR A 240 -54.52 45.48 53.63
C TYR A 240 -54.28 46.96 53.98
N ASP A 241 -54.75 47.90 53.15
CA ASP A 241 -54.57 49.34 53.39
C ASP A 241 -55.24 49.79 54.69
N SER A 242 -56.46 49.29 54.96
CA SER A 242 -57.19 49.60 56.19
C SER A 242 -56.53 49.03 57.45
N ILE A 243 -55.91 47.85 57.35
CA ILE A 243 -55.19 47.21 58.46
C ILE A 243 -53.84 47.88 58.68
N ALA A 244 -53.13 48.30 57.63
CA ALA A 244 -51.81 48.92 57.74
C ALA A 244 -51.83 50.18 58.60
N ASP A 245 -52.78 51.10 58.35
CA ASP A 245 -52.93 52.34 59.12
C ASP A 245 -53.31 52.09 60.58
N THR A 246 -54.23 51.15 60.81
CA THR A 246 -54.71 50.78 62.15
C THR A 246 -53.61 50.08 62.95
N LYS A 247 -52.83 49.21 62.31
CA LYS A 247 -51.69 48.50 62.89
C LYS A 247 -50.54 49.45 63.23
N GLU A 248 -50.21 50.42 62.38
CA GLU A 248 -49.18 51.42 62.69
C GLU A 248 -49.57 52.25 63.93
N THR A 249 -50.85 52.58 64.06
CA THR A 249 -51.38 53.30 65.23
C THR A 249 -51.33 52.42 66.48
N TYR A 250 -51.70 51.13 66.37
CA TYR A 250 -51.57 50.14 67.45
C TYR A 250 -50.12 49.97 67.89
N ASP A 251 -49.17 49.79 66.96
CA ASP A 251 -47.76 49.59 67.27
C ASP A 251 -47.16 50.80 68.00
N LYS A 252 -47.54 52.03 67.62
CA LYS A 252 -47.16 53.26 68.33
C LYS A 252 -47.72 53.32 69.76
N LEU A 253 -48.99 52.99 69.93
CA LEU A 253 -49.64 52.96 71.25
C LEU A 253 -49.11 51.84 72.13
N ALA A 254 -48.82 50.67 71.56
CA ALA A 254 -48.22 49.53 72.25
C ALA A 254 -46.80 49.86 72.74
N ALA A 255 -46.00 50.56 71.92
CA ALA A 255 -44.68 51.04 72.33
C ALA A 255 -44.77 52.04 73.49
N GLN A 256 -45.73 52.97 73.44
CA GLN A 256 -45.98 53.92 74.55
C GLN A 256 -46.44 53.20 75.81
N ARG A 257 -47.38 52.26 75.68
CA ARG A 257 -47.85 51.39 76.77
C ARG A 257 -46.68 50.65 77.42
N ASP A 258 -45.80 50.04 76.64
CA ASP A 258 -44.66 49.27 77.16
C ASP A 258 -43.63 50.16 77.86
N GLU A 259 -43.43 51.39 77.38
CA GLU A 259 -42.57 52.36 78.04
C GLU A 259 -43.16 52.84 79.38
N VAL A 260 -44.48 53.08 79.43
CA VAL A 260 -45.19 53.40 80.69
C VAL A 260 -45.18 52.21 81.65
N LYS A 261 -45.36 50.98 81.17
CA LYS A 261 -45.22 49.74 81.97
C LYS A 261 -43.85 49.66 82.61
N LYS A 262 -42.80 49.88 81.81
CA LYS A 262 -41.42 49.83 82.30
C LYS A 262 -41.18 50.86 83.40
N LYS A 263 -41.64 52.11 83.21
CA LYS A 263 -41.56 53.17 84.23
C LYS A 263 -42.36 52.83 85.49
N LEU A 264 -43.54 52.22 85.33
CA LEU A 264 -44.39 51.75 86.43
C LEU A 264 -43.69 50.66 87.25
N ASP A 265 -43.12 49.66 86.58
CA ASP A 265 -42.43 48.54 87.23
C ASP A 265 -41.15 49.01 87.94
N GLU A 266 -40.38 49.92 87.34
CA GLU A 266 -39.22 50.56 87.98
C GLU A 266 -39.62 51.31 89.26
N LYS A 267 -40.74 52.05 89.24
CA LYS A 267 -41.25 52.79 90.41
C LYS A 267 -41.80 51.86 91.50
N ARG A 268 -42.47 50.77 91.13
CA ARG A 268 -42.91 49.71 92.05
C ARG A 268 -41.73 49.05 92.74
N GLU A 269 -40.66 48.77 92.01
CA GLU A 269 -39.42 48.26 92.58
C GLU A 269 -38.77 49.26 93.56
N MET A 270 -38.84 50.56 93.29
CA MET A 270 -38.34 51.60 94.20
C MET A 270 -39.15 51.69 95.50
N LEU A 271 -40.47 51.48 95.44
CA LEU A 271 -41.36 51.45 96.60
C LEU A 271 -41.08 50.22 97.49
N ASP A 272 -40.98 49.03 96.89
CA ASP A 272 -40.69 47.77 97.61
C ASP A 272 -39.30 47.79 98.27
N LYS A 273 -38.32 48.47 97.66
CA LYS A 273 -36.96 48.63 98.23
C LYS A 273 -36.86 49.74 99.28
N GLY A 274 -37.96 50.40 99.65
CA GLY A 274 -38.00 51.42 100.71
C GLY A 274 -37.15 52.68 100.43
N LYS A 275 -36.84 52.98 99.16
CA LYS A 275 -35.97 54.09 98.77
C LYS A 275 -36.78 55.31 98.32
N GLY A 276 -36.86 56.34 99.18
CA GLY A 276 -37.46 57.65 98.85
C GLY A 276 -38.67 58.02 99.73
N ASN A 277 -39.31 59.16 99.43
CA ASN A 277 -40.48 59.65 100.19
C ASN A 277 -41.74 58.85 99.83
N GLN A 278 -42.09 57.86 100.66
CA GLN A 278 -43.09 56.82 100.36
C GLN A 278 -44.50 57.36 100.03
N GLY A 279 -44.87 58.54 100.54
CA GLY A 279 -46.15 59.17 100.21
C GLY A 279 -46.28 59.63 98.75
N ASN A 280 -45.18 60.08 98.14
CA ASN A 280 -45.18 60.66 96.78
C ASN A 280 -44.97 59.58 95.69
N ILE A 281 -44.20 58.53 96.00
CA ILE A 281 -43.99 57.40 95.07
C ILE A 281 -45.29 56.60 94.89
N SER A 282 -46.08 56.42 95.95
CA SER A 282 -47.38 55.72 95.87
C SER A 282 -48.39 56.46 94.97
N SER A 283 -48.41 57.79 95.01
CA SER A 283 -49.24 58.60 94.10
C SER A 283 -48.75 58.57 92.65
N GLU A 284 -47.43 58.56 92.42
CA GLU A 284 -46.86 58.43 91.07
C GLU A 284 -47.13 57.05 90.45
N ILE A 285 -47.02 55.96 91.25
CA ILE A 285 -47.41 54.61 90.81
C ILE A 285 -48.89 54.59 90.44
N SER A 286 -49.76 55.13 91.29
CA SER A 286 -51.20 55.16 91.01
C SER A 286 -51.52 55.94 89.72
N ALA A 287 -50.82 57.03 89.45
CA ALA A 287 -50.99 57.81 88.22
C ALA A 287 -50.51 57.05 86.97
N LEU A 288 -49.31 56.44 87.02
CA LEU A 288 -48.78 55.61 85.92
C LEU A 288 -49.61 54.35 85.70
N GLU A 289 -50.25 53.81 86.74
CA GLU A 289 -51.09 52.62 86.65
C GLU A 289 -52.43 52.94 85.98
N ILE A 290 -52.98 54.11 86.24
CA ILE A 290 -54.13 54.65 85.50
C ILE A 290 -53.75 54.86 84.02
N GLU A 291 -52.59 55.44 83.75
CA GLU A 291 -52.11 55.68 82.39
C GLU A 291 -51.82 54.38 81.62
N TYR A 292 -51.13 53.42 82.24
CA TYR A 292 -50.89 52.09 81.68
C TYR A 292 -52.19 51.35 81.39
N ASN A 293 -53.14 51.32 82.34
CA ASN A 293 -54.41 50.63 82.14
C ASN A 293 -55.27 51.31 81.06
N ALA A 294 -55.19 52.64 80.91
CA ALA A 294 -55.86 53.36 79.82
C ALA A 294 -55.25 53.05 78.45
N LEU A 295 -53.91 52.99 78.36
CA LEU A 295 -53.19 52.62 77.14
C LEU A 295 -53.35 51.13 76.79
N GLU A 296 -53.30 50.22 77.76
CA GLU A 296 -53.53 48.79 77.58
C GLU A 296 -54.96 48.51 77.12
N LYS A 297 -55.94 49.19 77.71
CA LYS A 297 -57.33 49.15 77.23
C LYS A 297 -57.45 49.65 75.79
N SER A 298 -56.83 50.78 75.46
CA SER A 298 -56.86 51.33 74.09
C SER A 298 -56.17 50.40 73.08
N CYS A 299 -55.04 49.79 73.45
CA CYS A 299 -54.35 48.79 72.63
C CYS A 299 -55.22 47.54 72.44
N THR A 300 -55.89 47.07 73.49
CA THR A 300 -56.75 45.88 73.45
C THR A 300 -57.97 46.16 72.58
N GLU A 301 -58.64 47.31 72.74
CA GLU A 301 -59.77 47.72 71.91
C GLU A 301 -59.38 47.89 70.43
N LEU A 302 -58.21 48.48 70.16
CA LEU A 302 -57.67 48.56 68.79
C LEU A 302 -57.35 47.18 68.23
N PHE A 303 -56.65 46.31 68.97
CA PHE A 303 -56.35 44.95 68.55
C PHE A 303 -57.62 44.14 68.29
N ASP A 304 -58.59 44.18 69.19
CA ASP A 304 -59.89 43.52 69.02
C ASP A 304 -60.67 44.08 67.81
N SER A 305 -60.46 45.36 67.46
CA SER A 305 -61.10 45.98 66.28
C SER A 305 -60.51 45.51 64.95
N PHE A 306 -59.20 45.24 64.87
CA PHE A 306 -58.55 44.81 63.61
C PHE A 306 -58.18 43.32 63.57
N SER A 307 -58.20 42.58 64.68
CA SER A 307 -57.98 41.13 64.74
C SER A 307 -58.90 40.32 63.81
N PRO A 308 -60.25 40.52 63.79
CA PRO A 308 -61.12 39.84 62.82
C PRO A 308 -60.85 40.25 61.37
N MET A 309 -60.35 41.48 61.14
CA MET A 309 -59.92 41.92 59.82
C MET A 309 -58.61 41.23 59.39
N LEU A 310 -57.69 40.96 60.33
CA LEU A 310 -56.46 40.21 60.08
C LEU A 310 -56.73 38.75 59.72
N GLU A 311 -57.70 38.10 60.38
CA GLU A 311 -58.18 36.77 59.99
C GLU A 311 -58.78 36.78 58.58
N SER A 312 -59.59 37.79 58.26
CA SER A 312 -60.19 37.98 56.92
C SER A 312 -59.13 38.27 55.84
N LEU A 313 -58.08 39.03 56.16
CA LEU A 313 -56.95 39.30 55.27
C LEU A 313 -56.17 38.02 54.95
N ASN A 314 -55.92 37.17 55.95
CA ASN A 314 -55.27 35.87 55.76
C ASN A 314 -56.14 34.91 54.93
N ALA A 315 -57.47 34.96 55.09
CA ALA A 315 -58.39 34.21 54.24
C ALA A 315 -58.31 34.69 52.77
N CYS A 316 -58.37 36.01 52.53
CA CYS A 316 -58.21 36.57 51.18
C CYS A 316 -56.85 36.24 50.55
N LYS A 317 -55.79 36.18 51.36
CA LYS A 317 -54.47 35.72 50.91
C LYS A 317 -54.49 34.26 50.47
N SER A 318 -55.13 33.39 51.26
CA SER A 318 -55.30 31.98 50.93
C SER A 318 -56.12 31.80 49.64
N ASP A 319 -57.20 32.57 49.47
CA ASP A 319 -58.03 32.54 48.26
C ASP A 319 -57.25 33.01 47.01
N TYR A 320 -56.40 34.03 47.15
CA TYR A 320 -55.49 34.48 46.10
C TYR A 320 -54.45 33.41 45.73
N GLU A 321 -53.80 32.79 46.72
CA GLU A 321 -52.82 31.73 46.50
C GLU A 321 -53.46 30.49 45.84
N GLU A 322 -54.68 30.12 46.25
CA GLU A 322 -55.43 28.99 45.65
C GLU A 322 -55.85 29.30 44.19
N ALA A 323 -56.34 30.52 43.93
CA ALA A 323 -56.70 30.95 42.58
C ALA A 323 -55.46 31.00 41.67
N LEU A 324 -54.34 31.54 42.16
CA LEU A 324 -53.07 31.63 41.42
C LEU A 324 -52.46 30.24 41.16
N GLY A 325 -52.54 29.34 42.16
CA GLY A 325 -52.17 27.93 42.02
C GLY A 325 -53.02 27.21 40.97
N SER A 326 -54.32 27.50 40.91
CA SER A 326 -55.24 26.94 39.91
C SER A 326 -54.94 27.43 38.48
N VAL A 327 -54.60 28.70 38.31
CA VAL A 327 -54.12 29.26 37.03
C VAL A 327 -52.79 28.63 36.63
N SER A 328 -51.83 28.56 37.55
CA SER A 328 -50.50 27.98 37.31
C SER A 328 -50.55 26.50 36.93
N SER A 329 -51.42 25.72 37.58
CA SER A 329 -51.67 24.32 37.25
C SER A 329 -52.28 24.16 35.85
N SER A 330 -53.26 25.01 35.51
CA SER A 330 -53.90 25.01 34.19
C SER A 330 -52.91 25.40 33.07
N LEU A 331 -52.06 26.41 33.28
CA LEU A 331 -51.00 26.78 32.36
C LEU A 331 -49.96 25.67 32.19
N THR A 332 -49.54 25.04 33.29
CA THR A 332 -48.61 23.90 33.23
C THR A 332 -49.19 22.75 32.41
N ALA A 333 -50.48 22.43 32.59
CA ALA A 333 -51.18 21.43 31.80
C ALA A 333 -51.28 21.81 30.30
N ALA A 334 -51.46 23.11 30.00
CA ALA A 334 -51.45 23.63 28.64
C ALA A 334 -50.08 23.49 27.97
N ILE A 335 -49.01 23.92 28.66
CA ILE A 335 -47.61 23.79 28.20
C ILE A 335 -47.27 22.33 27.92
N ASN A 336 -47.58 21.42 28.84
CA ASN A 336 -47.39 19.98 28.63
C ASN A 336 -48.19 19.46 27.43
N SER A 337 -49.39 19.97 27.20
CA SER A 337 -50.20 19.58 26.04
C SER A 337 -49.58 20.10 24.73
N PHE A 338 -49.07 21.33 24.69
CA PHE A 338 -48.29 21.84 23.56
C PHE A 338 -47.02 21.03 23.32
N GLN A 339 -46.27 20.70 24.37
CA GLN A 339 -45.08 19.87 24.27
C GLN A 339 -45.40 18.50 23.65
N ASN A 340 -46.46 17.84 24.10
CA ASN A 340 -46.87 16.56 23.51
C ASN A 340 -47.26 16.69 22.02
N ALA A 341 -47.88 17.81 21.61
CA ALA A 341 -48.17 18.08 20.19
C ALA A 341 -46.89 18.28 19.38
N ILE A 342 -45.95 19.07 19.92
CA ILE A 342 -44.61 19.29 19.37
C ILE A 342 -43.86 17.96 19.22
N ASP A 343 -43.91 17.07 20.22
CA ASP A 343 -43.27 15.75 20.16
C ASP A 343 -43.86 14.87 19.05
N GLN A 344 -45.17 14.95 18.77
CA GLN A 344 -45.76 14.24 17.63
C GLN A 344 -45.30 14.79 16.29
N LEU A 345 -45.17 16.10 16.15
CA LEU A 345 -44.67 16.72 14.92
C LEU A 345 -43.17 16.50 14.74
N ASN A 346 -42.38 16.54 15.82
CA ASN A 346 -40.96 16.16 15.80
C ASN A 346 -40.79 14.70 15.36
N SER A 347 -41.62 13.78 15.88
CA SER A 347 -41.61 12.39 15.42
C SER A 347 -41.94 12.23 13.93
N LEU A 348 -42.79 13.10 13.36
CA LEU A 348 -43.06 13.13 11.92
C LEU A 348 -41.91 13.77 11.13
N MET A 349 -41.31 14.83 11.68
CA MET A 349 -40.12 15.48 11.16
C MET A 349 -38.97 14.49 11.03
N ASP A 350 -38.61 13.83 12.13
CA ASP A 350 -37.53 12.85 12.20
C ASP A 350 -37.73 11.72 11.18
N HIS A 351 -38.97 11.26 10.99
CA HIS A 351 -39.27 10.26 9.95
C HIS A 351 -39.00 10.80 8.54
N ILE A 352 -39.42 12.03 8.21
CA ILE A 352 -39.17 12.62 6.89
C ILE A 352 -37.66 12.86 6.71
N SER A 353 -36.99 13.45 7.69
CA SER A 353 -35.55 13.72 7.68
C SER A 353 -34.72 12.44 7.53
N GLN A 354 -35.12 11.34 8.17
CA GLN A 354 -34.45 10.05 8.01
C GLN A 354 -34.54 9.53 6.57
N TYR A 355 -35.67 9.72 5.89
CA TYR A 355 -35.82 9.33 4.49
C TYR A 355 -35.08 10.28 3.54
N ILE A 356 -34.90 11.56 3.89
CA ILE A 356 -33.99 12.47 3.17
C ILE A 356 -32.57 11.89 3.20
N ILE A 357 -32.09 11.49 4.38
CA ILE A 357 -30.75 10.87 4.55
C ILE A 357 -30.63 9.60 3.71
N TYR A 358 -31.64 8.71 3.75
CA TYR A 358 -31.62 7.49 2.93
C TYR A 358 -31.51 7.77 1.43
N HIS A 359 -32.21 8.78 0.91
CA HIS A 359 -32.12 9.13 -0.53
C HIS A 359 -30.77 9.73 -0.89
N GLU A 360 -30.23 10.62 -0.05
CA GLU A 360 -28.91 11.22 -0.25
C GLU A 360 -27.79 10.16 -0.20
N ASP A 361 -27.90 9.19 0.71
CA ASP A 361 -26.96 8.08 0.81
C ASP A 361 -27.04 7.10 -0.38
N ILE A 362 -28.24 6.77 -0.87
CA ILE A 362 -28.39 5.95 -2.08
C ILE A 362 -27.78 6.68 -3.27
N LEU A 363 -28.01 7.98 -3.43
CA LEU A 363 -27.40 8.80 -4.48
C LEU A 363 -25.86 8.79 -4.38
N LYS A 364 -25.32 8.93 -3.17
CA LYS A 364 -23.88 8.85 -2.92
C LYS A 364 -23.30 7.49 -3.28
N LEU A 365 -23.95 6.39 -2.88
CA LEU A 365 -23.53 5.03 -3.27
C LEU A 365 -23.54 4.85 -4.79
N ILE A 366 -24.55 5.38 -5.48
CA ILE A 366 -24.59 5.34 -6.95
C ILE A 366 -23.42 6.14 -7.55
N ASP A 367 -23.11 7.33 -7.02
CA ASP A 367 -21.99 8.16 -7.49
C ASP A 367 -20.63 7.49 -7.27
N GLU A 368 -20.47 6.70 -6.20
CA GLU A 368 -19.25 5.93 -5.90
C GLU A 368 -19.08 4.71 -6.82
N ILE A 369 -20.16 4.12 -7.33
CA ILE A 369 -20.12 2.94 -8.20
C ILE A 369 -19.69 3.28 -9.64
N TYR A 370 -20.11 4.43 -10.18
CA TYR A 370 -19.81 4.82 -11.57
C TYR A 370 -18.32 4.74 -11.96
N PRO A 371 -17.38 5.38 -11.22
CA PRO A 371 -15.96 5.28 -11.56
C PRO A 371 -15.40 3.86 -11.37
N LYS A 372 -15.94 3.09 -10.41
CA LYS A 372 -15.52 1.69 -10.18
C LYS A 372 -15.96 0.77 -11.32
N LEU A 373 -17.15 0.98 -11.89
CA LEU A 373 -17.62 0.23 -13.05
C LEU A 373 -16.76 0.49 -14.30
N ASP A 374 -16.36 1.74 -14.53
CA ASP A 374 -15.48 2.10 -15.64
C ASP A 374 -14.07 1.51 -15.45
N ASP A 375 -13.51 1.59 -14.23
CA ASP A 375 -12.23 0.96 -13.88
C ASP A 375 -12.30 -0.57 -14.04
N LEU A 376 -13.43 -1.19 -13.65
CA LEU A 376 -13.66 -2.62 -13.82
C LEU A 376 -13.68 -3.00 -15.30
N GLU A 377 -14.43 -2.28 -16.14
CA GLU A 377 -14.51 -2.56 -17.57
C GLU A 377 -13.14 -2.43 -18.24
N ASN A 378 -12.39 -1.37 -17.91
CA ASN A 378 -11.05 -1.15 -18.43
C ASN A 378 -10.06 -2.25 -18.00
N LYS A 379 -10.05 -2.62 -16.71
CA LYS A 379 -9.16 -3.68 -16.17
C LYS A 379 -9.54 -5.06 -16.68
N ALA A 380 -10.83 -5.38 -16.74
CA ALA A 380 -11.32 -6.64 -17.29
C ALA A 380 -10.99 -6.75 -18.79
N LYS A 381 -11.12 -5.66 -19.55
CA LYS A 381 -10.73 -5.66 -20.96
C LYS A 381 -9.24 -5.91 -21.15
N ARG A 382 -8.38 -5.22 -20.39
CA ARG A 382 -6.92 -5.44 -20.43
C ARG A 382 -6.57 -6.89 -20.08
N LEU A 383 -7.15 -7.41 -19.01
CA LEU A 383 -6.95 -8.80 -18.59
C LEU A 383 -7.41 -9.80 -19.67
N GLY A 384 -8.52 -9.52 -20.34
CA GLY A 384 -9.00 -10.30 -21.49
C GLY A 384 -8.03 -10.25 -22.67
N ASP A 385 -7.58 -9.05 -23.06
CA ASP A 385 -6.63 -8.85 -24.17
C ASP A 385 -5.28 -9.54 -23.89
N ASP A 386 -4.79 -9.50 -22.65
CA ASP A 386 -3.53 -10.13 -22.25
C ASP A 386 -3.69 -11.66 -22.13
N ALA A 387 -4.83 -12.15 -21.63
CA ALA A 387 -5.15 -13.58 -21.63
C ALA A 387 -5.32 -14.15 -23.06
N GLU A 388 -5.79 -13.37 -24.03
CA GLU A 388 -5.88 -13.83 -25.43
C GLU A 388 -4.52 -13.93 -26.13
N LYS A 389 -3.55 -13.09 -25.74
CA LYS A 389 -2.17 -13.13 -26.28
C LYS A 389 -1.36 -14.27 -25.68
N GLU A 390 -1.60 -14.62 -24.42
CA GLU A 390 -0.88 -15.66 -23.71
C GLU A 390 -1.54 -17.03 -23.91
N GLU A 391 -0.93 -17.95 -24.67
CA GLU A 391 -1.47 -19.30 -24.87
C GLU A 391 -1.04 -20.28 -23.76
N GLY A 392 -1.59 -20.14 -22.55
CA GLY A 392 -1.27 -20.98 -21.38
C GLY A 392 -2.49 -21.57 -20.64
N ALA A 393 -2.25 -22.48 -19.70
CA ALA A 393 -3.33 -23.07 -18.88
C ALA A 393 -4.02 -22.04 -17.96
N ILE A 394 -3.28 -21.01 -17.55
CA ILE A 394 -3.77 -19.91 -16.71
C ILE A 394 -4.71 -19.00 -17.51
N SER A 395 -4.36 -18.63 -18.75
CA SER A 395 -5.15 -17.68 -19.55
C SER A 395 -6.56 -18.18 -19.87
N GLY A 396 -6.71 -19.47 -20.21
CA GLY A 396 -8.02 -20.10 -20.42
C GLY A 396 -8.91 -20.10 -19.16
N THR A 397 -8.31 -20.25 -17.98
CA THR A 397 -9.02 -20.24 -16.68
C THR A 397 -9.36 -18.81 -16.25
N VAL A 398 -8.46 -17.86 -16.49
CA VAL A 398 -8.67 -16.43 -16.21
C VAL A 398 -9.77 -15.87 -17.10
N GLY A 399 -9.68 -16.08 -18.42
CA GLY A 399 -10.65 -15.56 -19.39
C GLY A 399 -12.07 -16.12 -19.21
N GLY A 400 -12.20 -17.43 -18.95
CA GLY A 400 -13.52 -18.05 -18.74
C GLY A 400 -14.24 -17.60 -17.46
N ASP A 401 -13.52 -17.48 -16.34
CA ASP A 401 -14.10 -16.96 -15.09
C ASP A 401 -14.49 -15.48 -15.23
N LEU A 402 -13.62 -14.68 -15.84
CA LEU A 402 -13.82 -13.24 -16.04
C LEU A 402 -15.07 -12.97 -16.89
N GLU A 403 -15.24 -13.67 -18.01
CA GLU A 403 -16.39 -13.52 -18.89
C GLU A 403 -17.72 -13.81 -18.16
N LYS A 404 -17.73 -14.84 -17.31
CA LYS A 404 -18.90 -15.21 -16.50
C LYS A 404 -19.21 -14.16 -15.43
N GLN A 405 -18.20 -13.68 -14.71
CA GLN A 405 -18.39 -12.68 -13.65
C GLN A 405 -18.82 -11.31 -14.21
N MET A 406 -18.26 -10.90 -15.36
CA MET A 406 -18.63 -9.66 -16.03
C MET A 406 -20.10 -9.64 -16.49
N LYS A 407 -20.67 -10.79 -16.89
CA LYS A 407 -22.10 -10.89 -17.26
C LYS A 407 -23.05 -10.70 -16.08
N LEU A 408 -22.57 -10.98 -14.87
CA LEU A 408 -23.35 -10.84 -13.63
C LEU A 408 -23.32 -9.41 -13.08
N ILE A 409 -22.42 -8.55 -13.55
CA ILE A 409 -22.39 -7.12 -13.21
C ILE A 409 -23.05 -6.35 -14.36
N LYS A 410 -24.37 -6.21 -14.31
CA LYS A 410 -25.11 -5.37 -15.24
C LYS A 410 -25.10 -3.92 -14.74
N ALA A 411 -24.31 -3.06 -15.39
CA ALA A 411 -24.42 -1.61 -15.24
C ALA A 411 -25.72 -1.13 -15.90
N GLY A 412 -26.87 -1.35 -15.25
CA GLY A 412 -28.09 -0.65 -15.62
C GLY A 412 -27.86 0.84 -15.40
N THR A 413 -28.05 1.68 -16.42
CA THR A 413 -27.90 3.14 -16.30
C THR A 413 -28.77 3.65 -15.14
N PHE A 414 -28.13 4.04 -14.03
CA PHE A 414 -28.80 4.53 -12.82
C PHE A 414 -29.53 5.85 -13.06
N ASP A 415 -29.54 6.40 -14.27
CA ASP A 415 -30.15 7.67 -14.62
C ASP A 415 -31.62 7.75 -14.23
N THR A 416 -32.39 6.67 -14.46
CA THR A 416 -33.80 6.63 -14.07
C THR A 416 -33.95 6.55 -12.54
N VAL A 417 -33.05 5.84 -11.87
CA VAL A 417 -33.03 5.72 -10.40
C VAL A 417 -32.67 7.07 -9.77
N LYS A 418 -31.59 7.71 -10.21
CA LYS A 418 -31.15 9.05 -9.80
C LYS A 418 -32.23 10.10 -10.00
N LEU A 419 -32.87 10.11 -11.17
CA LEU A 419 -33.93 11.07 -11.47
C LEU A 419 -35.09 10.93 -10.48
N LYS A 420 -35.54 9.70 -10.21
CA LYS A 420 -36.62 9.44 -9.24
C LYS A 420 -36.21 9.79 -7.82
N LEU A 421 -35.01 9.41 -7.39
CA LEU A 421 -34.49 9.75 -6.06
C LEU A 421 -34.39 11.27 -5.85
N ASN A 422 -33.87 12.01 -6.83
CA ASN A 422 -33.80 13.47 -6.77
C ASN A 422 -35.19 14.12 -6.72
N ASN A 423 -36.15 13.64 -7.51
CA ASN A 423 -37.53 14.12 -7.46
C ASN A 423 -38.16 13.86 -6.09
N ASN A 424 -37.96 12.67 -5.52
CA ASN A 424 -38.42 12.34 -4.18
C ASN A 424 -37.78 13.27 -3.13
N LEU A 425 -36.48 13.57 -3.25
CA LEU A 425 -35.76 14.45 -2.34
C LEU A 425 -36.33 15.88 -2.32
N ILE A 426 -36.70 16.42 -3.48
CA ILE A 426 -37.37 17.73 -3.58
C ILE A 426 -38.68 17.72 -2.78
N LYS A 427 -39.47 16.64 -2.89
CA LYS A 427 -40.74 16.50 -2.18
C LYS A 427 -40.57 16.28 -0.69
N LEU A 428 -39.65 15.41 -0.28
CA LEU A 428 -39.31 15.19 1.12
C LEU A 428 -38.88 16.49 1.81
N LYS A 429 -37.99 17.27 1.20
CA LYS A 429 -37.54 18.59 1.73
C LYS A 429 -38.68 19.61 1.83
N ALA A 430 -39.62 19.60 0.89
CA ALA A 430 -40.80 20.47 0.96
C ALA A 430 -41.75 20.10 2.11
N TRP A 431 -41.97 18.80 2.34
CA TRP A 431 -42.77 18.31 3.47
C TRP A 431 -42.07 18.58 4.81
N GLU A 432 -40.77 18.32 4.89
CA GLU A 432 -39.92 18.64 6.04
C GLU A 432 -40.05 20.13 6.42
N GLN A 433 -39.86 21.03 5.45
CA GLN A 433 -40.00 22.47 5.67
C GLN A 433 -41.40 22.88 6.14
N SER A 434 -42.45 22.20 5.64
CA SER A 434 -43.83 22.46 6.07
C SER A 434 -44.03 22.09 7.54
N VAL A 435 -43.54 20.93 7.97
CA VAL A 435 -43.60 20.52 9.39
C VAL A 435 -42.77 21.46 10.26
N LYS A 436 -41.61 21.93 9.77
CA LYS A 436 -40.70 22.82 10.49
C LYS A 436 -41.36 24.16 10.80
N ASN A 437 -42.00 24.76 9.80
CA ASN A 437 -42.70 26.03 9.97
C ASN A 437 -43.78 25.94 11.06
N SER A 438 -44.55 24.85 11.10
CA SER A 438 -45.57 24.65 12.14
C SER A 438 -44.95 24.34 13.51
N LEU A 439 -43.83 23.62 13.57
CA LEU A 439 -43.08 23.40 14.81
C LEU A 439 -42.54 24.72 15.38
N ASP A 440 -41.97 25.59 14.56
CA ASP A 440 -41.43 26.89 15.00
C ASP A 440 -42.54 27.76 15.60
N LEU A 441 -43.75 27.75 15.01
CA LEU A 441 -44.92 28.47 15.54
C LEU A 441 -45.40 27.89 16.88
N LEU A 442 -45.49 26.56 16.99
CA LEU A 442 -45.93 25.91 18.23
C LEU A 442 -44.94 26.11 19.37
N ASN A 443 -43.64 26.02 19.10
CA ASN A 443 -42.61 26.32 20.10
C ASN A 443 -42.72 27.78 20.56
N ALA A 444 -42.86 28.74 19.63
CA ALA A 444 -42.99 30.15 19.98
C ALA A 444 -44.23 30.44 20.85
N GLU A 445 -45.36 29.77 20.63
CA GLU A 445 -46.53 29.91 21.50
C GLU A 445 -46.37 29.20 22.85
N ARG A 446 -45.73 28.02 22.89
CA ARG A 446 -45.39 27.34 24.16
C ARG A 446 -44.49 28.24 25.02
N ASP A 447 -43.44 28.81 24.42
CA ASP A 447 -42.46 29.65 25.12
C ASP A 447 -43.13 30.89 25.74
N LYS A 448 -44.09 31.51 25.04
CA LYS A 448 -44.89 32.61 25.62
C LYS A 448 -45.68 32.20 26.86
N LEU A 449 -46.22 30.98 26.88
CA LEU A 449 -46.96 30.46 28.04
C LEU A 449 -46.02 30.12 29.20
N GLU A 450 -44.81 29.65 28.89
CA GLU A 450 -43.75 29.43 29.88
C GLU A 450 -43.31 30.75 30.53
N ASP A 451 -43.07 31.79 29.74
CA ASP A 451 -42.75 33.14 30.21
C ASP A 451 -43.84 33.69 31.15
N GLU A 452 -45.11 33.51 30.79
CA GLU A 452 -46.23 33.96 31.62
C GLU A 452 -46.39 33.11 32.89
N LEU A 453 -46.12 31.80 32.84
CA LEU A 453 -46.10 30.94 34.02
C LEU A 453 -44.97 31.34 34.99
N GLU A 454 -43.79 31.68 34.47
CA GLU A 454 -42.68 32.18 35.28
C GLU A 454 -43.02 33.54 35.92
N TYR A 455 -43.64 34.44 35.15
CA TYR A 455 -44.16 35.70 35.67
C TYR A 455 -45.17 35.49 36.80
N MET A 456 -46.15 34.60 36.62
CA MET A 456 -47.15 34.24 37.64
C MET A 456 -46.52 33.76 38.94
N LYS A 457 -45.53 32.84 38.85
CA LYS A 457 -44.80 32.33 40.02
C LYS A 457 -43.99 33.42 40.73
N SER A 458 -43.45 34.39 39.98
CA SER A 458 -42.63 35.47 40.55
C SER A 458 -43.41 36.41 41.48
N ILE A 459 -44.72 36.58 41.24
CA ILE A 459 -45.58 37.50 42.00
C ILE A 459 -46.43 36.83 43.08
N GLU A 460 -46.29 35.51 43.25
CA GLU A 460 -46.86 34.74 44.37
C GLU A 460 -46.39 35.28 45.74
N THR A 461 -45.15 35.80 45.81
CA THR A 461 -44.53 36.26 47.07
C THR A 461 -44.75 37.75 47.39
N ASN A 462 -45.35 38.53 46.49
CA ASN A 462 -45.49 39.99 46.64
C ASN A 462 -46.82 40.53 46.07
N ILE A 463 -47.94 40.14 46.70
CA ILE A 463 -49.33 40.49 46.32
C ILE A 463 -49.53 42.02 46.19
N GLN A 464 -48.70 42.83 46.85
CA GLN A 464 -48.80 44.30 46.88
C GLN A 464 -48.18 44.98 45.65
N ASN A 465 -47.21 44.37 44.98
CA ASN A 465 -46.55 44.97 43.81
C ASN A 465 -46.98 44.27 42.52
N GLN A 466 -47.82 44.91 41.71
CA GLN A 466 -47.94 44.56 40.28
C GLN A 466 -47.31 45.65 39.42
N THR A 467 -46.38 45.25 38.56
CA THR A 467 -45.85 46.10 37.50
C THR A 467 -46.55 45.87 36.15
N LYS A 468 -47.32 44.77 35.98
CA LYS A 468 -48.04 44.42 34.74
C LYS A 468 -49.41 43.77 35.05
N PRO A 469 -50.55 44.31 34.57
CA PRO A 469 -51.86 43.70 34.77
C PRO A 469 -51.94 42.35 34.04
N TYR A 470 -52.67 41.40 34.61
CA TYR A 470 -52.90 40.11 33.95
C TYR A 470 -53.88 40.29 32.79
N SER A 471 -53.42 39.98 31.58
CA SER A 471 -54.28 39.89 30.41
C SER A 471 -54.67 38.45 30.17
N ALA A 472 -55.88 38.22 29.65
CA ALA A 472 -56.26 36.90 29.15
C ALA A 472 -55.23 36.43 28.11
N PHE A 473 -54.73 35.20 28.29
CA PHE A 473 -53.89 34.52 27.33
C PHE A 473 -54.67 34.42 26.02
N SER A 474 -54.11 34.93 24.92
CA SER A 474 -54.77 35.04 23.62
C SER A 474 -53.77 34.81 22.50
N GLY A 475 -54.24 34.36 21.34
CA GLY A 475 -53.38 34.04 20.18
C GLY A 475 -53.16 32.54 19.97
N TYR A 476 -53.40 31.72 21.01
CA TYR A 476 -53.34 30.26 20.95
C TYR A 476 -54.43 29.64 20.08
N GLU A 477 -55.55 30.33 19.85
CA GLU A 477 -56.67 29.86 19.01
C GLU A 477 -56.25 29.66 17.54
N LYS A 478 -55.14 30.27 17.13
CA LYS A 478 -54.56 30.11 15.79
C LYS A 478 -53.84 28.77 15.65
N MET A 479 -53.47 28.09 16.74
CA MET A 479 -52.68 26.86 16.72
C MET A 479 -53.48 25.67 16.21
N ALA A 480 -54.78 25.60 16.52
CA ALA A 480 -55.65 24.58 15.92
C ALA A 480 -55.81 24.77 14.41
N GLU A 481 -55.90 26.02 13.93
CA GLU A 481 -55.91 26.31 12.50
C GLU A 481 -54.56 26.01 11.85
N GLU A 482 -53.45 26.20 12.57
CA GLU A 482 -52.10 25.87 12.07
C GLU A 482 -51.92 24.36 11.84
N ILE A 483 -52.36 23.49 12.76
CA ILE A 483 -52.33 22.03 12.52
C ILE A 483 -53.20 21.63 11.31
N LYS A 484 -54.32 22.32 11.10
CA LYS A 484 -55.19 22.11 9.93
C LYS A 484 -54.56 22.62 8.63
N ASN A 485 -53.81 23.73 8.68
CA ASN A 485 -53.01 24.23 7.57
C ASN A 485 -51.89 23.24 7.24
N LEU A 486 -51.17 22.72 8.24
CA LEU A 486 -50.15 21.68 8.07
C LEU A 486 -50.74 20.41 7.45
N LYS A 487 -51.91 19.98 7.90
CA LYS A 487 -52.61 18.85 7.28
C LYS A 487 -52.91 19.10 5.80
N SER A 488 -53.20 20.34 5.43
CA SER A 488 -53.48 20.75 4.06
C SER A 488 -52.20 20.85 3.22
N SER A 489 -51.10 21.32 3.78
CA SER A 489 -49.80 21.36 3.09
C SER A 489 -49.20 19.96 2.89
N LEU A 490 -49.54 19.00 3.75
CA LEU A 490 -49.15 17.58 3.63
C LEU A 490 -50.24 16.69 2.99
N TYR A 491 -51.13 17.27 2.17
CA TYR A 491 -52.23 16.50 1.57
C TYR A 491 -51.76 15.41 0.59
N ASP A 492 -50.62 15.65 -0.06
CA ASP A 492 -50.01 14.75 -1.04
C ASP A 492 -49.08 13.70 -0.42
N LEU A 493 -48.76 13.82 0.89
CA LEU A 493 -48.08 12.79 1.66
C LEU A 493 -49.07 11.68 2.06
N LYS A 494 -49.11 10.62 1.25
CA LYS A 494 -50.04 9.48 1.37
C LYS A 494 -49.27 8.16 1.53
N GLU A 495 -49.96 7.03 1.44
CA GLU A 495 -49.29 5.73 1.27
C GLU A 495 -48.59 5.69 -0.10
N ILE A 496 -47.46 5.00 -0.22
CA ILE A 496 -46.64 4.96 -1.45
C ILE A 496 -47.46 4.60 -2.71
N SER A 497 -48.40 3.66 -2.59
CA SER A 497 -49.26 3.24 -3.70
C SER A 497 -50.13 4.38 -4.27
N GLU A 498 -50.40 5.42 -3.48
CA GLU A 498 -51.22 6.58 -3.85
C GLU A 498 -50.41 7.83 -4.22
N MET A 499 -49.09 7.80 -4.07
CA MET A 499 -48.19 8.95 -4.32
C MET A 499 -47.57 8.97 -5.72
N LYS A 500 -48.16 8.26 -6.68
CA LYS A 500 -47.66 8.19 -8.06
C LYS A 500 -47.51 9.60 -8.68
N GLY A 501 -46.35 9.90 -9.26
CA GLY A 501 -46.00 11.22 -9.79
C GLY A 501 -45.59 12.26 -8.74
N ILE A 502 -45.59 11.91 -7.45
CA ILE A 502 -45.23 12.78 -6.33
C ILE A 502 -44.02 12.21 -5.60
N TYR A 503 -44.14 10.96 -5.13
CA TYR A 503 -43.05 10.18 -4.55
C TYR A 503 -43.08 8.79 -5.21
N GLU A 504 -42.02 8.45 -5.93
CA GLU A 504 -41.93 7.18 -6.65
C GLU A 504 -40.70 6.40 -6.22
N VAL A 505 -40.91 5.22 -5.64
CA VAL A 505 -39.82 4.28 -5.37
C VAL A 505 -39.21 3.84 -6.72
N PRO A 506 -37.90 4.04 -6.94
CA PRO A 506 -37.23 3.54 -8.14
C PRO A 506 -37.38 2.02 -8.24
N VAL A 507 -37.52 1.50 -9.47
CA VAL A 507 -37.44 0.06 -9.69
C VAL A 507 -35.99 -0.27 -9.98
N TYR A 508 -35.37 -1.05 -9.10
CA TYR A 508 -34.01 -1.57 -9.31
C TYR A 508 -34.00 -3.07 -9.00
N VAL A 509 -33.78 -3.87 -10.04
CA VAL A 509 -33.70 -5.33 -9.94
C VAL A 509 -32.23 -5.71 -9.96
N LEU A 510 -31.73 -6.20 -8.83
CA LEU A 510 -30.39 -6.73 -8.73
C LEU A 510 -30.35 -8.13 -9.34
N GLU A 511 -29.51 -8.33 -10.35
CA GLU A 511 -29.25 -9.64 -10.93
C GLU A 511 -27.80 -10.06 -10.68
N PRO A 512 -27.53 -11.24 -10.11
CA PRO A 512 -28.48 -12.13 -9.44
C PRO A 512 -29.07 -11.48 -8.19
N GLU A 513 -30.26 -11.91 -7.75
CA GLU A 513 -30.89 -11.38 -6.54
C GLU A 513 -30.00 -11.55 -5.29
N ALA A 514 -30.16 -10.64 -4.32
CA ALA A 514 -29.40 -10.69 -3.08
C ALA A 514 -29.75 -11.96 -2.28
N ASN A 515 -28.73 -12.76 -1.95
CA ASN A 515 -28.91 -13.96 -1.15
C ASN A 515 -29.04 -13.63 0.35
N ASN A 516 -29.29 -14.64 1.19
CA ASN A 516 -29.51 -14.43 2.63
C ASN A 516 -28.27 -13.89 3.38
N THR A 517 -27.07 -14.24 2.93
CA THR A 517 -25.80 -13.74 3.53
C THR A 517 -25.58 -12.29 3.17
N GLU A 518 -25.76 -11.92 1.90
CA GLU A 518 -25.70 -10.53 1.41
C GLU A 518 -26.74 -9.65 2.13
N LYS A 519 -27.95 -10.17 2.37
CA LYS A 519 -28.98 -9.48 3.16
C LYS A 519 -28.59 -9.30 4.63
N ALA A 520 -28.02 -10.32 5.28
CA ALA A 520 -27.54 -10.20 6.65
C ALA A 520 -26.37 -9.21 6.79
N ALA A 521 -25.48 -9.15 5.79
CA ALA A 521 -24.42 -8.15 5.72
C ALA A 521 -24.98 -6.73 5.56
N PHE A 522 -26.00 -6.56 4.71
CA PHE A 522 -26.75 -5.32 4.59
C PHE A 522 -27.39 -4.90 5.92
N ASP A 523 -28.08 -5.82 6.62
CA ASP A 523 -28.72 -5.51 7.91
C ASP A 523 -27.71 -4.99 8.92
N SER A 524 -26.54 -5.65 9.03
CA SER A 524 -25.47 -5.18 9.92
C SER A 524 -24.88 -3.84 9.49
N TRP A 525 -24.72 -3.58 8.20
CA TRP A 525 -24.28 -2.30 7.66
C TRP A 525 -25.29 -1.19 7.97
N PHE A 526 -26.57 -1.48 7.77
CA PHE A 526 -27.68 -0.55 7.98
C PHE A 526 -27.82 -0.17 9.47
N GLU A 527 -27.80 -1.15 10.37
CA GLU A 527 -27.83 -0.92 11.83
C GLU A 527 -26.67 -0.05 12.30
N ASN A 528 -25.45 -0.34 11.84
CA ASN A 528 -24.25 0.41 12.21
C ASN A 528 -24.30 1.86 11.69
N LYS A 529 -24.84 2.07 10.48
CA LYS A 529 -24.88 3.38 9.84
C LYS A 529 -25.98 4.29 10.39
N TYR A 530 -27.16 3.74 10.70
CA TYR A 530 -28.36 4.54 11.01
C TYR A 530 -28.90 4.37 12.44
N GLU A 531 -28.63 3.26 13.14
CA GLU A 531 -29.25 3.00 14.44
C GLU A 531 -28.34 3.27 15.66
N ASN A 532 -27.06 3.64 15.47
CA ASN A 532 -26.07 3.86 16.54
C ASN A 532 -25.98 2.72 17.58
N LYS A 533 -26.52 1.54 17.26
CA LYS A 533 -26.36 0.33 18.05
C LYS A 533 -25.05 -0.30 17.63
N LYS A 534 -24.04 -0.29 18.50
CA LYS A 534 -22.98 -1.30 18.40
C LYS A 534 -23.66 -2.65 18.54
N SER A 535 -23.85 -3.35 17.43
CA SER A 535 -24.38 -4.70 17.46
C SER A 535 -23.45 -5.59 18.29
N ASP A 536 -23.93 -6.02 19.46
CA ASP A 536 -23.39 -7.17 20.21
C ASP A 536 -23.99 -8.49 19.69
N LYS A 537 -24.74 -8.44 18.58
CA LYS A 537 -25.21 -9.61 17.84
C LYS A 537 -24.35 -9.78 16.59
N SER A 538 -23.19 -10.39 16.83
CA SER A 538 -22.33 -10.98 15.80
C SER A 538 -23.14 -11.59 14.64
N PRO A 539 -22.77 -11.31 13.38
CA PRO A 539 -23.24 -12.11 12.25
C PRO A 539 -22.72 -13.54 12.47
N LYS A 540 -23.57 -14.41 13.01
CA LYS A 540 -23.22 -15.81 13.29
C LYS A 540 -23.25 -16.62 11.99
N LYS A 541 -22.18 -16.51 11.20
CA LYS A 541 -21.48 -17.65 10.56
C LYS A 541 -20.17 -17.29 9.85
N ASP A 542 -19.96 -16.03 9.45
CA ASP A 542 -18.81 -15.65 8.60
C ASP A 542 -17.47 -15.42 9.33
N ASP A 543 -17.43 -15.42 10.66
CA ASP A 543 -16.37 -14.68 11.35
C ASP A 543 -15.40 -15.53 12.20
N LYS A 544 -15.46 -16.87 12.15
CA LYS A 544 -14.51 -17.74 12.88
C LYS A 544 -13.48 -18.38 11.96
N ASP A 545 -13.92 -19.01 10.87
CA ASP A 545 -13.01 -19.75 10.00
C ASP A 545 -12.26 -18.83 9.04
N LEU A 546 -12.89 -17.76 8.54
CA LEU A 546 -12.19 -16.70 7.79
C LEU A 546 -11.15 -15.98 8.65
N LYS A 547 -11.49 -15.66 9.92
CA LYS A 547 -10.51 -15.09 10.87
C LYS A 547 -9.31 -16.00 11.11
N LYS A 548 -9.51 -17.33 11.12
CA LYS A 548 -8.39 -18.28 11.19
C LYS A 548 -7.55 -18.22 9.94
N VAL A 549 -8.15 -18.22 8.75
CA VAL A 549 -7.42 -18.10 7.47
C VAL A 549 -6.60 -16.81 7.43
N ARG A 550 -7.21 -15.66 7.79
CA ARG A 550 -6.50 -14.37 7.89
C ARG A 550 -5.36 -14.41 8.90
N LYS A 551 -5.59 -15.03 10.07
CA LYS A 551 -4.53 -15.19 11.09
C LYS A 551 -3.38 -16.02 10.55
N GLY A 552 -3.63 -17.20 9.97
CA GLY A 552 -2.57 -18.04 9.41
C GLY A 552 -1.81 -17.38 8.28
N ALA A 553 -2.52 -16.74 7.36
CA ALA A 553 -1.91 -15.93 6.31
C ALA A 553 -1.06 -14.77 6.89
N GLY A 554 -1.51 -14.17 8.00
CA GLY A 554 -0.75 -13.17 8.77
C GLY A 554 0.48 -13.74 9.46
N ASP A 555 0.39 -14.91 10.06
CA ASP A 555 1.50 -15.57 10.75
C ASP A 555 2.60 -15.97 9.73
N ILE A 556 2.23 -16.45 8.54
CA ILE A 556 3.17 -16.71 7.43
C ILE A 556 3.80 -15.39 6.95
N ALA A 557 2.99 -14.36 6.71
CA ALA A 557 3.47 -13.05 6.26
C ALA A 557 4.46 -12.44 7.27
N GLN A 558 4.14 -12.51 8.55
CA GLN A 558 5.01 -12.05 9.63
C GLN A 558 6.32 -12.84 9.69
N ASN A 559 6.28 -14.16 9.49
CA ASN A 559 7.49 -15.00 9.47
C ASN A 559 8.34 -14.81 8.22
N ALA A 560 7.72 -14.63 7.06
CA ALA A 560 8.39 -14.35 5.78
C ALA A 560 9.04 -12.96 5.77
N ALA A 561 8.37 -12.00 6.39
CA ALA A 561 8.87 -10.65 6.56
C ALA A 561 9.78 -10.46 7.77
N ALA A 562 9.93 -11.48 8.63
CA ALA A 562 10.60 -11.34 9.91
C ALA A 562 12.05 -10.88 9.71
N ASP A 563 12.28 -9.61 10.01
CA ASP A 563 13.57 -9.11 10.43
C ASP A 563 13.85 -9.75 11.79
N GLU A 564 14.57 -10.87 11.81
CA GLU A 564 15.12 -11.40 13.06
C GLU A 564 15.85 -10.25 13.73
N LYS A 565 15.27 -9.70 14.81
CA LYS A 565 15.79 -8.48 15.47
C LYS A 565 17.29 -8.63 15.64
N VAL A 566 18.04 -7.73 15.00
CA VAL A 566 19.49 -7.66 15.12
C VAL A 566 19.82 -7.41 16.58
N LYS A 567 20.25 -8.46 17.30
CA LYS A 567 20.55 -8.39 18.73
C LYS A 567 21.89 -7.71 18.98
N ASP A 568 22.84 -7.93 18.08
CA ASP A 568 24.14 -7.26 18.01
C ASP A 568 24.35 -6.77 16.58
N LYS A 569 24.51 -5.45 16.38
CA LYS A 569 24.72 -4.85 15.05
C LYS A 569 26.01 -5.28 14.36
N TYR A 570 26.89 -5.97 15.08
CA TYR A 570 28.13 -6.53 14.56
C TYR A 570 28.07 -8.06 14.38
N GLU A 571 26.90 -8.68 14.58
CA GLU A 571 26.69 -10.10 14.30
C GLU A 571 26.98 -10.41 12.83
N GLY A 572 27.85 -11.41 12.57
CA GLY A 572 28.32 -11.76 11.24
C GLY A 572 29.44 -10.86 10.67
N ILE A 573 29.99 -9.92 11.45
CA ILE A 573 31.14 -9.10 11.07
C ILE A 573 32.41 -9.61 11.75
N ASN A 574 33.45 -9.90 10.95
CA ASN A 574 34.76 -10.41 11.37
C ASN A 574 35.81 -9.27 11.45
N ALA A 575 35.43 -8.12 12.01
CA ALA A 575 36.26 -6.92 12.13
C ALA A 575 36.27 -6.37 13.57
N ASP A 576 37.28 -5.56 13.92
CA ASP A 576 37.33 -4.89 15.22
C ASP A 576 36.18 -3.89 15.36
N LYS A 577 35.31 -4.14 16.35
CA LYS A 577 34.11 -3.34 16.66
C LYS A 577 34.38 -1.84 16.80
N ASN A 578 35.58 -1.44 17.21
CA ASN A 578 35.95 -0.02 17.36
C ASN A 578 36.27 0.67 16.03
N THR A 579 36.53 -0.08 14.96
CA THR A 579 36.97 0.45 13.65
C THR A 579 35.84 0.50 12.62
N ILE A 580 34.76 -0.27 12.84
CA ILE A 580 33.69 -0.49 11.86
C ILE A 580 33.06 0.83 11.38
N GLU A 581 32.60 1.68 12.30
CA GLU A 581 31.90 2.91 11.92
C GLU A 581 32.79 3.92 11.19
N ASP A 582 34.08 3.98 11.53
CA ASP A 582 35.02 4.88 10.84
C ASP A 582 35.36 4.35 9.44
N ARG A 583 35.48 3.03 9.28
CA ARG A 583 35.69 2.39 7.97
C ARG A 583 34.50 2.62 7.03
N PHE A 584 33.26 2.51 7.52
CA PHE A 584 32.06 2.82 6.72
C PHE A 584 31.95 4.30 6.29
N LYS A 585 32.64 5.25 6.94
CA LYS A 585 32.62 6.66 6.48
C LYS A 585 33.47 6.89 5.24
N ILE A 586 34.42 6.00 4.95
CA ILE A 586 35.41 6.15 3.89
C ILE A 586 35.24 5.15 2.76
N ILE A 587 34.17 4.36 2.75
CA ILE A 587 33.87 3.46 1.62
C ILE A 587 33.21 4.22 0.45
N PRO A 588 33.49 3.82 -0.80
CA PRO A 588 32.95 4.46 -2.01
C PRO A 588 31.45 4.76 -1.99
N SER A 589 30.58 3.83 -1.60
CA SER A 589 29.12 4.03 -1.66
C SER A 589 28.59 5.11 -0.70
N ILE A 590 29.35 5.45 0.35
CA ILE A 590 28.97 6.46 1.36
C ILE A 590 29.73 7.76 1.15
N LYS A 591 31.04 7.68 0.89
CA LYS A 591 31.91 8.85 0.64
C LYS A 591 31.54 9.55 -0.67
N GLY A 592 31.00 8.79 -1.63
CA GLY A 592 30.76 9.25 -3.00
C GLY A 592 31.97 9.05 -3.90
N ILE A 593 31.74 9.17 -5.21
CA ILE A 593 32.75 8.97 -6.25
C ILE A 593 33.83 10.05 -6.13
N THR A 594 35.10 9.63 -6.07
CA THR A 594 36.23 10.55 -6.24
C THR A 594 36.47 10.75 -7.74
N HIS A 595 35.80 11.74 -8.32
CA HIS A 595 35.85 12.01 -9.75
C HIS A 595 37.24 12.40 -10.22
N SER A 596 37.73 11.71 -11.27
CA SER A 596 38.91 12.16 -12.01
C SER A 596 38.66 13.42 -12.85
N ASP A 597 37.42 13.94 -12.92
CA ASP A 597 37.06 15.12 -13.73
C ASP A 597 37.92 16.36 -13.43
N GLY A 598 38.24 16.62 -12.15
CA GLY A 598 39.13 17.73 -11.77
C GLY A 598 40.58 17.54 -12.25
N VAL A 599 40.99 16.29 -12.45
CA VAL A 599 42.30 15.90 -13.02
C VAL A 599 42.23 15.91 -14.55
N LEU A 600 41.12 15.48 -15.14
CA LEU A 600 40.84 15.53 -16.57
C LEU A 600 40.68 16.98 -17.07
N GLU A 601 40.17 17.90 -16.26
CA GLU A 601 40.12 19.34 -16.54
C GLU A 601 41.53 19.95 -16.54
N GLN A 602 42.45 19.44 -15.69
CA GLN A 602 43.88 19.75 -15.76
C GLN A 602 44.56 19.13 -17.00
N ILE A 603 44.08 17.97 -17.47
CA ILE A 603 44.59 17.24 -18.65
C ILE A 603 43.94 17.74 -19.97
N GLY A 604 42.79 18.43 -19.96
CA GLY A 604 41.97 18.67 -21.15
C GLY A 604 41.13 19.96 -21.15
N ARG A 605 41.67 21.05 -21.72
CA ARG A 605 40.87 21.93 -22.60
C ARG A 605 40.80 21.30 -23.98
N ALA A 606 40.00 20.24 -24.12
CA ALA A 606 39.41 19.68 -25.34
C ALA A 606 39.04 18.22 -25.06
N ILE A 607 37.78 17.96 -24.72
CA ILE A 607 36.92 16.82 -25.07
C ILE A 607 35.62 17.03 -24.29
N GLU A 608 34.56 17.39 -25.00
CA GLU A 608 33.23 17.60 -24.42
C GLU A 608 32.43 16.30 -24.45
N THR A 609 31.83 16.01 -23.29
CA THR A 609 30.53 15.37 -23.08
C THR A 609 30.36 13.91 -23.49
N ILE A 610 30.39 13.01 -22.49
CA ILE A 610 29.42 11.90 -22.41
C ILE A 610 28.93 11.81 -20.95
N GLN A 611 27.99 12.68 -20.58
CA GLN A 611 27.09 12.40 -19.46
C GLN A 611 25.83 11.78 -20.04
N GLY A 612 25.85 10.45 -20.17
CA GLY A 612 24.66 9.66 -20.41
C GLY A 612 23.79 9.69 -19.16
N THR A 613 22.56 10.12 -19.33
CA THR A 613 21.53 10.30 -18.31
C THR A 613 21.23 8.96 -17.65
N GLN A 614 21.69 8.75 -16.41
CA GLN A 614 21.22 7.61 -15.62
C GLN A 614 19.86 7.95 -15.03
N THR A 615 18.81 7.36 -15.60
CA THR A 615 17.52 7.23 -14.91
C THR A 615 17.73 6.36 -13.68
N ALA A 616 17.39 6.90 -12.51
CA ALA A 616 17.39 6.18 -11.24
C ALA A 616 16.35 5.04 -11.30
N ASN A 617 16.74 3.92 -11.90
CA ASN A 617 16.04 2.67 -11.70
C ASN A 617 16.42 2.21 -10.28
N ASN A 618 15.46 2.00 -9.39
CA ASN A 618 15.74 1.66 -8.00
C ASN A 618 15.53 0.16 -7.80
N ASN A 619 16.35 -0.49 -6.96
CA ASN A 619 16.19 -1.91 -6.65
C ASN A 619 14.83 -2.15 -5.93
N PRO A 620 13.86 -2.85 -6.54
CA PRO A 620 12.53 -3.06 -5.95
C PRO A 620 12.57 -3.83 -4.62
N PHE A 621 13.62 -4.65 -4.41
CA PHE A 621 13.78 -5.44 -3.19
C PHE A 621 14.23 -4.63 -1.97
N GLU A 622 14.70 -3.39 -2.15
CA GLU A 622 15.08 -2.49 -1.04
C GLU A 622 13.89 -1.73 -0.42
N LYS A 623 12.70 -1.76 -1.05
CA LYS A 623 11.52 -1.06 -0.51
C LYS A 623 11.11 -1.64 0.86
N PRO A 624 10.58 -0.83 1.80
CA PRO A 624 10.22 -1.28 3.14
C PRO A 624 9.11 -2.35 3.14
N VAL A 625 8.98 -3.11 4.22
CA VAL A 625 7.93 -4.12 4.35
C VAL A 625 6.57 -3.48 4.58
N GLU A 626 5.53 -3.91 3.86
CA GLU A 626 4.17 -3.33 3.88
C GLU A 626 3.09 -4.41 4.02
N GLY A 627 1.91 -4.04 4.54
CA GLY A 627 0.72 -4.90 4.51
C GLY A 627 0.66 -6.09 5.49
N ILE A 628 1.57 -6.20 6.48
CA ILE A 628 1.56 -7.31 7.46
C ILE A 628 0.41 -7.19 8.47
N SER A 629 0.15 -5.98 8.96
CA SER A 629 -0.78 -5.75 10.07
C SER A 629 -2.25 -5.95 9.71
N ASN A 630 -2.56 -6.04 8.42
CA ASN A 630 -3.93 -6.10 7.90
C ASN A 630 -4.00 -7.11 6.75
N ILE A 631 -3.93 -8.40 7.08
CA ILE A 631 -4.25 -9.46 6.11
C ILE A 631 -5.76 -9.54 5.96
N ASN A 632 -6.24 -8.83 4.94
CA ASN A 632 -7.62 -8.82 4.49
C ASN A 632 -7.65 -9.17 3.00
N GLU A 633 -8.60 -10.00 2.61
CA GLU A 633 -8.84 -10.40 1.23
C GLU A 633 -9.47 -9.29 0.37
N GLU A 634 -10.13 -8.31 0.99
CA GLU A 634 -10.78 -7.18 0.30
C GLU A 634 -9.82 -6.02 0.02
N GLU A 635 -8.71 -5.94 0.76
CA GLU A 635 -7.73 -4.87 0.67
C GLU A 635 -6.37 -5.39 0.16
N LYS A 636 -5.46 -4.46 -0.09
CA LYS A 636 -4.09 -4.79 -0.44
C LYS A 636 -3.31 -5.21 0.81
N ASN A 637 -2.73 -6.41 0.79
CA ASN A 637 -2.02 -7.02 1.92
C ASN A 637 -0.57 -7.38 1.56
N TYR A 638 0.20 -7.93 2.50
CA TYR A 638 1.63 -8.26 2.34
C TYR A 638 1.94 -9.00 1.03
N TYR A 639 1.14 -10.01 0.67
CA TYR A 639 1.39 -10.83 -0.51
C TYR A 639 1.20 -10.05 -1.82
N ASP A 640 0.25 -9.11 -1.84
CA ASP A 640 0.04 -8.22 -2.99
C ASP A 640 1.28 -7.31 -3.18
N PHE A 641 1.87 -6.79 -2.10
CA PHE A 641 3.09 -5.98 -2.17
C PHE A 641 4.32 -6.78 -2.61
N GLU A 642 4.43 -8.06 -2.23
CA GLU A 642 5.52 -8.92 -2.71
C GLU A 642 5.36 -9.28 -4.19
N MET A 643 4.12 -9.45 -4.68
CA MET A 643 3.85 -9.68 -6.10
C MET A 643 4.21 -8.45 -6.95
N GLU A 644 3.84 -7.24 -6.51
CA GLU A 644 4.21 -6.00 -7.21
C GLU A 644 5.73 -5.80 -7.31
N ARG A 645 6.51 -6.23 -6.30
CA ARG A 645 7.98 -6.20 -6.38
C ARG A 645 8.51 -7.11 -7.45
N MET A 646 7.93 -8.30 -7.57
CA MET A 646 8.30 -9.24 -8.63
C MET A 646 7.92 -8.68 -10.00
N LYS A 647 6.81 -7.96 -10.10
CA LYS A 647 6.41 -7.26 -11.32
C LYS A 647 7.39 -6.14 -11.70
N GLU A 648 7.79 -5.29 -10.75
CA GLU A 648 8.82 -4.27 -10.97
C GLU A 648 10.18 -4.88 -11.34
N PHE A 649 10.54 -5.99 -10.70
CA PHE A 649 11.74 -6.74 -11.06
C PHE A 649 11.65 -7.32 -12.48
N SER A 650 10.47 -7.75 -12.94
CA SER A 650 10.23 -8.18 -14.31
C SER A 650 10.55 -7.09 -15.32
N THR A 651 10.13 -5.85 -15.06
CA THR A 651 10.45 -4.71 -15.94
C THR A 651 11.97 -4.53 -16.05
N ASN A 652 12.70 -4.68 -14.95
CA ASN A 652 14.17 -4.60 -14.97
C ASN A 652 14.81 -5.74 -15.79
N ILE A 653 14.24 -6.94 -15.75
CA ILE A 653 14.67 -8.08 -16.58
C ILE A 653 14.38 -7.78 -18.05
N GLU A 654 13.18 -7.33 -18.39
CA GLU A 654 12.76 -7.00 -19.75
C GLU A 654 13.65 -5.91 -20.36
N ASP A 655 13.92 -4.83 -19.61
CA ASP A 655 14.84 -3.76 -20.01
C ASP A 655 16.26 -4.31 -20.23
N SER A 656 16.72 -5.22 -19.37
CA SER A 656 18.05 -5.82 -19.49
C SER A 656 18.15 -6.73 -20.72
N ILE A 657 17.16 -7.58 -20.98
CA ILE A 657 17.12 -8.51 -22.13
C ILE A 657 16.98 -7.74 -23.45
N SER A 658 16.18 -6.67 -23.46
CA SER A 658 15.94 -5.85 -24.65
C SER A 658 17.09 -4.87 -24.97
N SER A 659 18.02 -4.67 -24.04
CA SER A 659 19.21 -3.85 -24.23
C SER A 659 20.21 -4.48 -25.23
N ASN A 660 21.28 -3.75 -25.57
CA ASN A 660 22.37 -4.29 -26.40
C ASN A 660 22.95 -5.57 -25.75
N MET A 661 23.16 -6.64 -26.52
CA MET A 661 23.70 -7.90 -25.99
C MET A 661 25.03 -7.70 -25.26
N GLU A 662 25.84 -6.73 -25.68
CA GLU A 662 27.11 -6.38 -25.02
C GLU A 662 26.89 -5.82 -23.60
N SER A 663 25.92 -4.93 -23.39
CA SER A 663 25.62 -4.38 -22.06
C SER A 663 25.00 -5.42 -21.11
N LEU A 664 24.16 -6.31 -21.64
CA LEU A 664 23.65 -7.45 -20.86
C LEU A 664 24.81 -8.36 -20.45
N LEU A 665 25.69 -8.74 -21.38
CA LEU A 665 26.85 -9.58 -21.09
C LEU A 665 27.78 -8.96 -20.04
N GLU A 666 28.07 -7.66 -20.13
CA GLU A 666 28.86 -6.95 -19.13
C GLU A 666 28.21 -6.99 -17.73
N SER A 667 26.90 -6.78 -17.66
CA SER A 667 26.14 -6.90 -16.41
C SER A 667 26.19 -8.33 -15.85
N LEU A 668 26.06 -9.34 -16.71
CA LEU A 668 26.16 -10.75 -16.31
C LEU A 668 27.59 -11.14 -15.90
N TYR A 669 28.62 -10.61 -16.56
CA TYR A 669 30.02 -10.73 -16.15
C TYR A 669 30.23 -10.15 -14.76
N MET A 670 29.65 -8.99 -14.47
CA MET A 670 29.71 -8.39 -13.14
C MET A 670 28.99 -9.26 -12.10
N ASN A 671 27.81 -9.80 -12.43
CA ASN A 671 27.08 -10.69 -11.51
C ASN A 671 27.88 -11.97 -11.22
N GLU A 672 28.45 -12.60 -12.25
CA GLU A 672 29.27 -13.80 -12.09
C GLU A 672 30.54 -13.48 -11.30
N TYR A 673 31.20 -12.35 -11.59
CA TYR A 673 32.34 -11.88 -10.81
C TYR A 673 31.99 -11.76 -9.33
N ILE A 674 30.82 -11.19 -9.00
CA ILE A 674 30.39 -11.01 -7.60
C ILE A 674 30.21 -12.35 -6.90
N VAL A 675 29.48 -13.31 -7.47
CA VAL A 675 29.24 -14.62 -6.83
C VAL A 675 30.51 -15.48 -6.77
N SER A 676 31.46 -15.24 -7.67
CA SER A 676 32.80 -15.84 -7.66
C SER A 676 33.80 -15.13 -6.75
N ALA A 677 33.56 -13.86 -6.42
CA ALA A 677 34.46 -13.04 -5.62
C ALA A 677 34.08 -13.00 -4.14
N PHE A 678 32.80 -13.09 -3.80
CA PHE A 678 32.30 -12.77 -2.46
C PHE A 678 31.46 -13.89 -1.89
N LYS A 679 31.61 -14.14 -0.58
CA LYS A 679 30.86 -15.20 0.12
C LYS A 679 29.40 -14.83 0.25
N CYS A 680 28.51 -15.76 -0.05
CA CYS A 680 27.10 -15.68 0.31
C CYS A 680 26.78 -16.45 1.60
N GLU A 681 25.56 -16.33 2.13
CA GLU A 681 25.11 -17.00 3.35
C GLU A 681 25.29 -18.54 3.31
N THR A 682 25.10 -19.14 2.14
CA THR A 682 25.17 -20.60 1.95
C THR A 682 26.60 -21.12 1.75
N THR A 683 27.61 -20.24 1.72
CA THR A 683 29.02 -20.61 1.56
C THR A 683 29.49 -21.47 2.74
N LYS A 684 30.01 -22.68 2.46
CA LYS A 684 30.51 -23.63 3.48
C LYS A 684 32.00 -23.93 3.36
N ASN A 685 32.48 -24.32 2.17
CA ASN A 685 33.84 -24.83 1.93
C ASN A 685 34.63 -23.93 0.94
N GLY A 686 34.58 -22.62 1.10
CA GLY A 686 35.13 -21.66 0.13
C GLY A 686 34.17 -21.41 -1.03
N LEU A 687 34.63 -20.60 -2.00
CA LEU A 687 33.86 -20.23 -3.19
C LEU A 687 33.99 -21.32 -4.26
N GLU A 688 32.86 -21.69 -4.87
CA GLU A 688 32.81 -22.77 -5.88
C GLU A 688 33.65 -22.44 -7.11
N HIS A 689 33.54 -21.20 -7.59
CA HIS A 689 34.26 -20.67 -8.74
C HIS A 689 35.13 -19.47 -8.33
N ASP A 690 36.08 -19.68 -7.41
CA ASP A 690 36.96 -18.62 -6.91
C ASP A 690 37.80 -17.98 -8.03
N ILE A 691 37.70 -16.65 -8.17
CA ILE A 691 38.46 -15.87 -9.16
C ILE A 691 39.90 -15.53 -8.74
N GLY A 692 40.22 -15.64 -7.44
CA GLY A 692 41.44 -15.11 -6.85
C GLY A 692 42.41 -16.20 -6.42
N TYR A 693 43.70 -15.94 -6.58
CA TYR A 693 44.77 -16.84 -6.14
C TYR A 693 45.16 -16.56 -4.69
N ASN A 694 45.20 -17.59 -3.83
CA ASN A 694 45.57 -17.49 -2.41
C ASN A 694 44.81 -16.40 -1.62
N ARG A 695 43.52 -16.21 -1.92
CA ARG A 695 42.71 -15.25 -1.17
C ARG A 695 42.50 -15.69 0.28
N PRO A 696 42.69 -14.79 1.27
CA PRO A 696 42.41 -15.10 2.67
C PRO A 696 40.90 -14.99 2.94
N LEU A 697 40.11 -15.96 2.44
CA LEU A 697 38.64 -16.00 2.59
C LEU A 697 38.19 -16.13 4.06
N ASP A 698 39.10 -16.50 4.95
CA ASP A 698 38.93 -16.53 6.41
C ASP A 698 39.13 -15.15 7.07
N LYS A 699 39.66 -14.16 6.34
CA LYS A 699 39.97 -12.80 6.81
C LYS A 699 39.28 -11.71 5.98
N THR A 700 38.04 -11.96 5.60
CA THR A 700 37.15 -10.96 4.99
C THR A 700 36.42 -10.18 6.09
N PHE A 701 35.89 -8.99 5.74
CA PHE A 701 35.19 -8.11 6.68
C PHE A 701 33.91 -8.76 7.23
N TYR A 702 33.10 -9.37 6.37
CA TYR A 702 31.96 -10.17 6.80
C TYR A 702 32.34 -11.65 6.89
N GLU A 703 31.81 -12.36 7.89
CA GLU A 703 31.97 -13.81 8.01
C GLU A 703 31.34 -14.54 6.82
N LYS A 704 30.14 -14.08 6.44
CA LYS A 704 29.32 -14.49 5.28
C LYS A 704 28.45 -13.30 4.82
N ALA A 705 27.60 -13.51 3.82
CA ALA A 705 26.62 -12.54 3.35
C ALA A 705 27.20 -11.29 2.66
N GLU A 706 28.37 -11.42 2.05
CA GLU A 706 29.03 -10.37 1.26
C GLU A 706 28.27 -10.10 -0.05
N ALA A 707 27.83 -11.14 -0.77
CA ALA A 707 27.03 -10.95 -1.99
C ALA A 707 25.68 -10.25 -1.70
N GLU A 708 25.07 -10.58 -0.57
CA GLU A 708 23.84 -9.97 -0.07
C GLU A 708 24.06 -8.50 0.33
N TYR A 709 25.25 -8.13 0.83
CA TYR A 709 25.60 -6.73 1.04
C TYR A 709 25.61 -5.94 -0.28
N ILE A 710 26.09 -6.52 -1.39
CA ILE A 710 26.04 -5.83 -2.69
C ILE A 710 24.57 -5.62 -3.13
N LEU A 711 23.69 -6.60 -2.87
CA LEU A 711 22.27 -6.49 -3.19
C LEU A 711 21.54 -5.40 -2.41
N PHE A 712 21.78 -5.28 -1.09
CA PHE A 712 20.93 -4.46 -0.21
C PHE A 712 21.65 -3.31 0.51
N GLY A 713 22.98 -3.35 0.62
CA GLY A 713 23.79 -2.26 1.16
C GLY A 713 23.70 -2.00 2.66
N ASN A 714 23.02 -2.84 3.46
CA ASN A 714 22.92 -2.63 4.90
C ASN A 714 24.26 -2.94 5.59
N LYS A 715 24.64 -2.15 6.59
CA LYS A 715 25.89 -2.39 7.36
C LYS A 715 25.87 -3.72 8.12
N GLU A 716 24.68 -4.17 8.51
CA GLU A 716 24.47 -5.38 9.30
C GLU A 716 24.31 -6.57 8.36
N ALA A 717 25.20 -7.57 8.47
CA ALA A 717 25.14 -8.78 7.65
C ALA A 717 23.76 -9.47 7.75
N LYS A 718 23.22 -9.54 8.97
CA LYS A 718 21.92 -10.15 9.23
C LYS A 718 20.76 -9.46 8.50
N SER A 719 20.78 -8.14 8.44
CA SER A 719 19.75 -7.34 7.74
C SER A 719 19.79 -7.60 6.23
N ASN A 720 20.98 -7.77 5.63
CA ASN A 720 21.12 -8.18 4.23
C ASN A 720 20.59 -9.60 4.00
N VAL A 721 20.88 -10.55 4.91
CA VAL A 721 20.34 -11.91 4.82
C VAL A 721 18.81 -11.92 4.95
N ASN A 722 18.23 -11.13 5.85
CA ASN A 722 16.77 -11.04 6.00
C ASN A 722 16.10 -10.45 4.75
N ALA A 723 16.71 -9.41 4.13
CA ALA A 723 16.25 -8.87 2.86
C ALA A 723 16.35 -9.92 1.72
N MET A 724 17.41 -10.73 1.70
CA MET A 724 17.54 -11.85 0.76
C MET A 724 16.46 -12.91 0.96
N LYS A 725 16.19 -13.31 2.21
CA LYS A 725 15.11 -14.27 2.54
C LYS A 725 13.75 -13.79 2.04
N ARG A 726 13.44 -12.51 2.22
CA ARG A 726 12.20 -11.89 1.72
C ARG A 726 12.16 -11.89 0.19
N SER A 727 13.25 -11.52 -0.47
CA SER A 727 13.34 -11.50 -1.94
C SER A 727 13.14 -12.91 -2.53
N LEU A 728 13.75 -13.92 -1.91
CA LEU A 728 13.50 -15.33 -2.23
C LEU A 728 12.04 -15.71 -2.00
N PHE A 729 11.45 -15.32 -0.86
CA PHE A 729 10.05 -15.60 -0.57
C PHE A 729 9.12 -15.03 -1.64
N ALA A 730 9.33 -13.79 -2.07
CA ALA A 730 8.54 -13.14 -3.11
C ALA A 730 8.63 -13.89 -4.45
N ALA A 731 9.84 -14.24 -4.88
CA ALA A 731 10.04 -15.03 -6.10
C ALA A 731 9.41 -16.43 -5.99
N ARG A 732 9.60 -17.12 -4.86
CA ARG A 732 9.00 -18.44 -4.62
C ARG A 732 7.48 -18.38 -4.55
N LEU A 733 6.91 -17.33 -3.94
CA LEU A 733 5.46 -17.10 -3.87
C LEU A 733 4.84 -17.04 -5.26
N LEU A 734 5.42 -16.24 -6.16
CA LEU A 734 4.98 -16.16 -7.54
C LEU A 734 4.96 -17.53 -8.22
N PHE A 735 6.09 -18.26 -8.20
CA PHE A 735 6.17 -19.55 -8.89
C PHE A 735 5.29 -20.64 -8.26
N ASN A 736 5.11 -20.60 -6.93
CA ASN A 736 4.20 -21.51 -6.22
C ASN A 736 2.72 -21.17 -6.50
N LEU A 737 2.39 -19.89 -6.70
CA LEU A 737 1.06 -19.48 -7.17
C LEU A 737 0.77 -20.02 -8.57
N LEU A 738 1.72 -19.90 -9.51
CA LEU A 738 1.59 -20.49 -10.85
C LEU A 738 1.29 -21.99 -10.78
N HIS A 739 1.98 -22.73 -9.90
CA HIS A 739 1.70 -24.15 -9.69
C HIS A 739 0.29 -24.41 -9.16
N ILE A 740 -0.15 -23.68 -8.12
CA ILE A 740 -1.50 -23.89 -7.57
C ILE A 740 -2.57 -23.59 -8.62
N TYR A 741 -2.46 -22.47 -9.35
CA TYR A 741 -3.42 -22.08 -10.37
C TYR A 741 -3.46 -23.03 -11.58
N THR A 742 -2.35 -23.71 -11.87
CA THR A 742 -2.28 -24.75 -12.91
C THR A 742 -2.68 -26.14 -12.41
N SER A 743 -3.01 -26.31 -11.12
CA SER A 743 -3.42 -27.57 -10.50
C SER A 743 -4.93 -27.59 -10.16
N PRO A 744 -5.78 -28.23 -10.99
CA PRO A 744 -7.24 -28.23 -10.78
C PRO A 744 -7.67 -28.82 -9.43
N GLU A 745 -6.92 -29.79 -8.91
CA GLU A 745 -7.16 -30.42 -7.61
C GLU A 745 -7.00 -29.40 -6.47
N LYS A 746 -5.94 -28.59 -6.51
CA LYS A 746 -5.66 -27.55 -5.50
C LYS A 746 -6.64 -26.39 -5.60
N VAL A 747 -6.94 -25.92 -6.82
CA VAL A 747 -7.96 -24.87 -7.05
C VAL A 747 -9.34 -25.33 -6.57
N SER A 748 -9.74 -26.57 -6.90
CA SER A 748 -11.02 -27.13 -6.45
C SER A 748 -11.10 -27.28 -4.92
N THR A 749 -9.98 -27.64 -4.28
CA THR A 749 -9.90 -27.73 -2.82
C THR A 749 -10.04 -26.35 -2.18
N ALA A 750 -9.33 -25.34 -2.69
CA ALA A 750 -9.45 -23.96 -2.23
C ALA A 750 -10.86 -23.39 -2.46
N LEU A 751 -11.50 -23.72 -3.59
CA LEU A 751 -12.88 -23.34 -3.89
C LEU A 751 -13.87 -23.99 -2.90
N THR A 752 -13.68 -25.26 -2.59
CA THR A 752 -14.53 -25.99 -1.63
C THR A 752 -14.43 -25.37 -0.23
N LEU A 753 -13.21 -25.04 0.19
CA LEU A 753 -12.95 -24.32 1.43
C LEU A 753 -13.58 -22.92 1.43
N ALA A 754 -13.35 -22.13 0.38
CA ALA A 754 -13.91 -20.79 0.25
C ALA A 754 -15.45 -20.82 0.26
N THR A 755 -16.07 -21.78 -0.40
CA THR A 755 -17.53 -21.96 -0.40
C THR A 755 -18.04 -22.33 1.00
N ALA A 756 -17.30 -23.15 1.74
CA ALA A 756 -17.64 -23.51 3.12
C ALA A 756 -17.48 -22.33 4.11
N ILE A 757 -16.52 -21.44 3.85
CA ILE A 757 -16.18 -20.28 4.70
C ILE A 757 -17.08 -19.08 4.41
N SER A 758 -17.19 -18.67 3.15
CA SER A 758 -17.85 -17.42 2.73
C SER A 758 -19.36 -17.57 2.52
N GLY A 759 -19.88 -18.80 2.52
CA GLY A 759 -21.23 -19.06 2.03
C GLY A 759 -21.39 -18.70 0.54
N TRP A 760 -22.60 -18.89 0.01
CA TRP A 760 -22.90 -18.93 -1.44
C TRP A 760 -22.80 -17.58 -2.21
N THR A 761 -21.96 -16.62 -1.83
CA THR A 761 -21.82 -15.36 -2.61
C THR A 761 -20.95 -15.58 -3.85
N ILE A 762 -21.49 -15.31 -5.05
CA ILE A 762 -20.79 -15.57 -6.31
C ILE A 762 -19.51 -14.71 -6.46
N PHE A 763 -19.46 -13.54 -5.80
CA PHE A 763 -18.32 -12.60 -5.85
C PHE A 763 -17.37 -12.70 -4.64
N GLY A 764 -17.84 -13.15 -3.47
CA GLY A 764 -16.99 -13.31 -2.29
C GLY A 764 -16.20 -14.63 -2.26
N ILE A 765 -16.75 -15.69 -2.89
CA ILE A 765 -16.05 -16.99 -3.01
C ILE A 765 -14.70 -16.85 -3.75
N PRO A 766 -14.59 -16.19 -4.93
CA PRO A 766 -13.31 -15.98 -5.60
C PRO A 766 -12.25 -15.30 -4.71
N ILE A 767 -12.63 -14.29 -3.96
CA ILE A 767 -11.73 -13.52 -3.11
C ILE A 767 -11.16 -14.39 -1.97
N VAL A 768 -12.02 -15.10 -1.25
CA VAL A 768 -11.58 -15.99 -0.16
C VAL A 768 -10.80 -17.18 -0.70
N LYS A 769 -11.18 -17.72 -1.87
CA LYS A 769 -10.42 -18.74 -2.58
C LYS A 769 -9.00 -18.24 -2.88
N ASN A 770 -8.86 -17.01 -3.40
CA ASN A 770 -7.56 -16.44 -3.72
C ASN A 770 -6.71 -16.22 -2.46
N LEU A 771 -7.29 -15.76 -1.35
CA LEU A 771 -6.57 -15.65 -0.07
C LEU A 771 -6.05 -17.02 0.40
N ILE A 772 -6.86 -18.08 0.29
CA ILE A 772 -6.45 -19.45 0.66
C ILE A 772 -5.32 -19.93 -0.24
N ILE A 773 -5.43 -19.71 -1.55
CA ILE A 773 -4.39 -20.08 -2.52
C ILE A 773 -3.08 -19.35 -2.22
N ILE A 774 -3.14 -18.04 -1.96
CA ILE A 774 -1.96 -17.22 -1.61
C ILE A 774 -1.33 -17.70 -0.32
N ALA A 775 -2.14 -17.96 0.71
CA ALA A 775 -1.62 -18.46 1.98
C ALA A 775 -0.97 -19.85 1.82
N TRP A 776 -1.56 -20.73 0.99
CA TRP A 776 -0.99 -22.04 0.69
C TRP A 776 0.31 -21.96 -0.13
N ALA A 777 0.37 -21.06 -1.11
CA ALA A 777 1.60 -20.80 -1.86
C ALA A 777 2.67 -20.20 -0.95
N GLY A 778 2.33 -19.22 -0.11
CA GLY A 778 3.24 -18.61 0.86
C GLY A 778 3.80 -19.61 1.86
N ALA A 779 2.98 -20.56 2.31
CA ALA A 779 3.41 -21.68 3.15
C ALA A 779 4.54 -22.50 2.49
N GLU A 780 4.33 -22.92 1.25
CA GLU A 780 5.32 -23.68 0.48
C GLU A 780 6.56 -22.83 0.20
N SER A 781 6.39 -21.54 -0.10
CA SER A 781 7.49 -20.60 -0.34
C SER A 781 8.38 -20.43 0.89
N TYR A 782 7.81 -20.40 2.08
CA TYR A 782 8.58 -20.35 3.32
C TYR A 782 9.46 -21.59 3.49
N LEU A 783 8.94 -22.78 3.17
CA LEU A 783 9.71 -24.03 3.19
C LEU A 783 10.81 -24.02 2.11
N ASP A 784 10.52 -23.48 0.93
CA ASP A 784 11.49 -23.36 -0.15
C ASP A 784 12.66 -22.47 0.24
N VAL A 785 12.40 -21.33 0.90
CA VAL A 785 13.45 -20.43 1.39
C VAL A 785 14.36 -21.14 2.41
N ASP A 786 13.80 -21.94 3.32
CA ASP A 786 14.59 -22.72 4.28
C ASP A 786 15.48 -23.78 3.60
N LEU A 787 14.96 -24.45 2.56
CA LEU A 787 15.76 -25.40 1.75
C LEU A 787 16.91 -24.69 1.02
N LEU A 788 16.63 -23.55 0.40
CA LEU A 788 17.64 -22.75 -0.32
C LEU A 788 18.75 -22.27 0.63
N LEU A 789 18.40 -21.79 1.83
CA LEU A 789 19.37 -21.40 2.86
C LEU A 789 20.24 -22.57 3.36
N LYS A 790 19.75 -23.81 3.27
CA LYS A 790 20.53 -25.02 3.57
C LYS A 790 21.48 -25.40 2.43
N GLY A 791 21.38 -24.72 1.28
CA GLY A 791 22.11 -24.98 0.05
C GLY A 791 21.51 -26.11 -0.78
N LYS A 792 20.21 -26.41 -0.60
CA LYS A 792 19.50 -27.42 -1.41
C LYS A 792 18.78 -26.72 -2.58
N PRO A 793 18.90 -27.22 -3.82
CA PRO A 793 18.17 -26.66 -4.95
C PRO A 793 16.67 -26.97 -4.86
N VAL A 794 15.86 -26.09 -5.41
CA VAL A 794 14.40 -26.19 -5.49
C VAL A 794 13.98 -25.99 -6.95
N PRO A 795 13.03 -26.78 -7.49
CA PRO A 795 12.57 -26.56 -8.86
C PRO A 795 11.93 -25.17 -9.01
N LEU A 796 12.21 -24.49 -10.12
CA LEU A 796 11.74 -23.12 -10.38
C LEU A 796 10.22 -23.06 -10.28
N VAL A 797 9.49 -23.96 -10.96
CA VAL A 797 8.07 -24.21 -10.74
C VAL A 797 7.87 -25.60 -10.15
N LYS A 798 7.04 -25.70 -9.10
CA LYS A 798 6.77 -26.98 -8.44
C LYS A 798 5.97 -27.94 -9.32
N THR A 799 6.07 -29.21 -8.95
CA THR A 799 5.27 -30.36 -9.39
C THR A 799 4.53 -30.97 -8.20
N LYS A 800 3.55 -31.83 -8.44
CA LYS A 800 2.84 -32.58 -7.39
C LYS A 800 3.79 -33.29 -6.41
N SER A 801 4.84 -33.95 -6.88
CA SER A 801 5.79 -34.67 -6.04
C SER A 801 6.81 -33.78 -5.33
N SER A 802 7.16 -32.62 -5.89
CA SER A 802 8.04 -31.64 -5.23
C SER A 802 7.32 -30.77 -4.19
N TRP A 803 5.99 -30.75 -4.22
CA TRP A 803 5.13 -29.98 -3.32
C TRP A 803 5.07 -30.65 -1.95
N GLN A 804 5.58 -29.98 -0.93
CA GLN A 804 5.72 -30.59 0.40
C GLN A 804 4.37 -30.68 1.12
N LEU A 805 3.51 -29.68 0.91
CA LEU A 805 2.22 -29.52 1.59
C LEU A 805 1.04 -30.25 0.90
N ASP A 806 1.27 -31.44 0.33
CA ASP A 806 0.24 -32.19 -0.44
C ASP A 806 -0.41 -33.39 0.33
N SER A 807 -0.01 -33.68 1.57
CA SER A 807 -0.40 -34.96 2.21
C SER A 807 -1.89 -35.06 2.59
N SER A 808 -2.50 -36.20 2.24
CA SER A 808 -3.88 -36.62 2.54
C SER A 808 -4.39 -36.19 3.93
N GLY A 809 -5.62 -35.65 3.97
CA GLY A 809 -6.15 -34.87 5.10
C GLY A 809 -6.02 -33.34 4.91
N ILE A 810 -5.80 -32.90 3.66
CA ILE A 810 -5.42 -31.55 3.24
C ILE A 810 -6.29 -30.45 3.87
N MET A 811 -7.60 -30.65 3.98
CA MET A 811 -8.53 -29.66 4.55
C MET A 811 -8.29 -29.42 6.05
N GLU A 812 -7.98 -30.47 6.83
CA GLU A 812 -7.70 -30.35 8.27
C GLU A 812 -6.29 -29.82 8.52
N LYS A 813 -5.29 -30.32 7.78
CA LYS A 813 -3.89 -29.89 7.90
C LYS A 813 -3.65 -28.46 7.41
N LEU A 814 -4.30 -28.03 6.34
CA LEU A 814 -4.23 -26.64 5.88
C LEU A 814 -4.84 -25.71 6.93
N MET A 815 -5.96 -26.09 7.55
CA MET A 815 -6.58 -25.28 8.61
C MET A 815 -5.76 -25.32 9.92
N GLU A 816 -5.07 -26.43 10.22
CA GLU A 816 -4.10 -26.53 11.32
C GLU A 816 -2.86 -25.67 11.07
N PHE A 817 -2.32 -25.70 9.85
CA PHE A 817 -1.20 -24.88 9.39
C PHE A 817 -1.54 -23.38 9.43
N LEU A 818 -2.73 -23.00 8.96
CA LEU A 818 -3.25 -21.64 9.03
C LEU A 818 -3.64 -21.22 10.48
N THR A 819 -3.43 -22.06 11.49
CA THR A 819 -3.72 -21.71 12.89
C THR A 819 -2.56 -21.93 13.86
N THR A 820 -1.44 -22.50 13.41
CA THR A 820 -0.28 -22.90 14.23
C THR A 820 1.00 -22.24 13.70
N ASP A 821 1.99 -22.01 14.57
CA ASP A 821 3.29 -21.45 14.17
C ASP A 821 4.00 -22.35 13.15
N VAL A 822 4.22 -21.82 11.96
CA VAL A 822 4.83 -22.51 10.78
C VAL A 822 6.17 -23.17 11.10
N LYS A 823 6.91 -22.66 12.10
CA LYS A 823 8.22 -23.18 12.52
C LYS A 823 8.18 -24.60 13.08
N ASP A 824 7.08 -25.01 13.71
CA ASP A 824 6.98 -26.33 14.34
C ASP A 824 6.82 -27.47 13.32
N PHE A 825 6.51 -27.15 12.05
CA PHE A 825 6.34 -28.12 10.98
C PHE A 825 7.66 -28.52 10.27
N LEU A 826 8.77 -27.83 10.59
CA LEU A 826 10.06 -27.94 9.86
C LEU A 826 10.84 -29.25 10.10
N THR A 827 10.41 -30.16 10.99
CA THR A 827 11.25 -31.29 11.41
C THR A 827 11.07 -32.61 10.67
N ASP A 828 9.96 -32.88 9.96
CA ASP A 828 9.59 -34.28 9.67
C ASP A 828 9.51 -34.68 8.18
N LYS A 829 9.78 -33.80 7.21
CA LYS A 829 9.67 -34.15 5.79
C LYS A 829 10.77 -33.52 4.93
N VAL A 830 11.89 -34.22 4.76
CA VAL A 830 12.81 -33.97 3.65
C VAL A 830 13.45 -35.29 3.26
N ASP A 831 12.94 -35.96 2.23
CA ASP A 831 13.72 -36.83 1.34
C ASP A 831 12.95 -37.16 0.04
N GLU A 832 13.73 -37.38 -1.04
CA GLU A 832 13.42 -37.81 -2.42
C GLU A 832 13.19 -36.72 -3.51
N THR A 833 14.28 -36.31 -4.18
CA THR A 833 14.30 -35.31 -5.27
C THR A 833 14.34 -35.91 -6.69
N ILE A 834 14.27 -37.24 -6.89
CA ILE A 834 14.67 -37.84 -8.19
C ILE A 834 13.49 -38.40 -9.03
N GLN A 835 12.26 -38.44 -8.53
CA GLN A 835 11.13 -39.09 -9.24
C GLN A 835 10.26 -38.14 -10.11
N GLN A 836 10.61 -36.86 -10.22
CA GLN A 836 9.70 -35.75 -10.56
C GLN A 836 9.48 -35.48 -12.07
N THR A 837 10.40 -35.89 -12.95
CA THR A 837 10.39 -35.48 -14.38
C THR A 837 9.19 -35.99 -15.18
N SER A 838 8.76 -37.25 -14.95
CA SER A 838 7.60 -37.84 -15.64
C SER A 838 6.29 -37.14 -15.28
N GLU A 839 6.16 -36.81 -14.01
CA GLU A 839 4.94 -36.24 -13.42
C GLU A 839 4.81 -34.77 -13.79
N ALA A 840 5.92 -34.03 -13.87
CA ALA A 840 5.98 -32.66 -14.36
C ALA A 840 5.34 -32.50 -15.76
N ILE A 841 5.65 -33.45 -16.64
CA ILE A 841 5.16 -33.49 -18.03
C ILE A 841 3.65 -33.75 -18.05
N GLU A 842 3.20 -34.79 -17.34
CA GLU A 842 1.79 -35.16 -17.28
C GLU A 842 0.92 -34.05 -16.66
N GLU A 843 1.41 -33.37 -15.61
CA GLU A 843 0.70 -32.29 -14.94
C GLU A 843 0.56 -31.04 -15.82
N SER A 844 1.60 -30.70 -16.58
CA SER A 844 1.57 -29.56 -17.51
C SER A 844 0.63 -29.82 -18.70
N VAL A 845 0.70 -31.01 -19.28
CA VAL A 845 -0.22 -31.43 -20.35
C VAL A 845 -1.65 -31.49 -19.83
N THR A 846 -1.86 -31.98 -18.61
CA THR A 846 -3.16 -31.95 -17.93
C THR A 846 -3.69 -30.52 -17.80
N GLY A 847 -2.85 -29.57 -17.37
CA GLY A 847 -3.21 -28.16 -17.25
C GLY A 847 -3.70 -27.58 -18.57
N ILE A 848 -2.96 -27.81 -19.67
CA ILE A 848 -3.31 -27.32 -21.01
C ILE A 848 -4.62 -27.95 -21.51
N ILE A 849 -4.77 -29.28 -21.39
CA ILE A 849 -6.01 -29.98 -21.77
C ILE A 849 -7.20 -29.36 -21.03
N ASN A 850 -7.07 -29.16 -19.72
CA ASN A 850 -8.15 -28.59 -18.92
C ASN A 850 -8.45 -27.15 -19.30
N GLY A 851 -7.42 -26.31 -19.45
CA GLY A 851 -7.56 -24.91 -19.82
C GLY A 851 -8.31 -24.73 -21.13
N TYR A 852 -7.95 -25.50 -22.17
CA TYR A 852 -8.66 -25.44 -23.45
C TYR A 852 -10.10 -25.96 -23.39
N ILE A 853 -10.34 -27.04 -22.64
CA ILE A 853 -11.71 -27.53 -22.42
C ILE A 853 -12.51 -26.48 -21.65
N ASP A 854 -11.96 -25.90 -20.59
CA ASP A 854 -12.61 -24.87 -19.77
C ASP A 854 -12.98 -23.64 -20.60
N GLN A 855 -12.03 -23.12 -21.39
CA GLN A 855 -12.23 -21.97 -22.27
C GLN A 855 -13.30 -22.24 -23.34
N THR A 856 -13.28 -23.43 -23.95
CA THR A 856 -14.25 -23.77 -25.00
C THR A 856 -15.65 -24.01 -24.44
N PHE A 857 -15.75 -24.62 -23.24
CA PHE A 857 -17.04 -24.80 -22.55
C PHE A 857 -17.63 -23.48 -22.08
N ALA A 858 -16.82 -22.51 -21.62
CA ALA A 858 -17.31 -21.19 -21.23
C ALA A 858 -18.10 -20.51 -22.37
N LYS A 859 -17.53 -20.52 -23.60
CA LYS A 859 -18.20 -20.03 -24.82
C LYS A 859 -19.51 -20.75 -25.16
N LEU A 860 -19.70 -21.95 -24.62
CA LEU A 860 -20.86 -22.80 -24.87
C LEU A 860 -21.94 -22.65 -23.80
N GLU A 861 -21.54 -22.47 -22.54
CA GLU A 861 -22.41 -22.13 -21.40
C GLU A 861 -23.25 -20.89 -21.72
N ASP A 862 -22.67 -19.88 -22.37
CA ASP A 862 -23.35 -18.68 -22.88
C ASP A 862 -24.53 -18.91 -23.80
N LYS A 863 -24.45 -19.97 -24.62
CA LYS A 863 -25.49 -20.31 -25.59
C LYS A 863 -26.57 -21.20 -24.98
N ILE A 864 -26.29 -21.81 -23.82
CA ILE A 864 -27.21 -22.70 -23.10
C ILE A 864 -28.14 -21.88 -22.19
N ASP A 865 -27.67 -20.80 -21.57
CA ASP A 865 -28.49 -19.90 -20.73
C ASP A 865 -29.68 -19.24 -21.48
N GLN A 866 -29.71 -19.30 -22.82
CA GLN A 866 -30.80 -18.75 -23.64
C GLN A 866 -31.99 -19.71 -23.85
N PHE A 867 -31.91 -20.96 -23.39
CA PHE A 867 -32.98 -21.96 -23.53
C PHE A 867 -33.12 -22.78 -22.24
N PRO A 868 -34.06 -22.45 -21.33
CA PRO A 868 -34.32 -23.27 -20.15
C PRO A 868 -34.91 -24.61 -20.60
N GLY A 869 -34.07 -25.64 -20.63
CA GLY A 869 -34.45 -27.00 -20.98
C GLY A 869 -35.39 -27.60 -19.94
N GLN A 870 -36.44 -28.24 -20.45
CA GLN A 870 -37.52 -28.90 -19.70
C GLN A 870 -36.98 -29.96 -18.72
N THR A 871 -37.68 -30.08 -17.60
CA THR A 871 -37.63 -31.23 -16.70
C THR A 871 -38.06 -32.48 -17.45
N GLU A 872 -37.12 -33.28 -17.91
CA GLU A 872 -37.38 -34.67 -18.29
C GLU A 872 -36.35 -35.61 -17.67
N GLU A 873 -36.83 -36.84 -17.48
CA GLU A 873 -36.28 -37.91 -16.68
C GLU A 873 -34.80 -38.21 -16.92
N ASP A 874 -34.21 -38.63 -15.82
CA ASP A 874 -32.86 -39.12 -15.60
C ASP A 874 -32.55 -40.33 -16.52
N THR A 875 -32.32 -40.08 -17.80
CA THR A 875 -31.68 -41.04 -18.68
C THR A 875 -30.16 -40.87 -18.54
N SER A 876 -29.53 -41.89 -17.96
CA SER A 876 -28.09 -42.07 -17.92
C SER A 876 -27.55 -42.32 -19.34
N ALA A 877 -27.50 -41.28 -20.18
CA ALA A 877 -26.72 -41.33 -21.39
C ALA A 877 -25.24 -41.11 -21.01
N ASP A 878 -24.51 -42.20 -20.83
CA ASP A 878 -23.10 -42.20 -20.42
C ASP A 878 -22.25 -41.35 -21.37
N VAL A 879 -21.32 -40.57 -20.80
CA VAL A 879 -20.24 -39.84 -21.50
C VAL A 879 -19.55 -40.73 -22.54
N LYS A 880 -19.39 -42.02 -22.24
CA LYS A 880 -18.85 -43.05 -23.15
C LYS A 880 -19.68 -43.27 -24.42
N SER A 881 -21.00 -43.20 -24.35
CA SER A 881 -21.87 -43.36 -25.52
C SER A 881 -21.76 -42.17 -26.48
N ILE A 882 -21.62 -40.96 -25.92
CA ILE A 882 -21.46 -39.71 -26.68
C ILE A 882 -20.07 -39.63 -27.32
N LEU A 883 -19.04 -40.16 -26.65
CA LEU A 883 -17.64 -40.13 -27.10
C LEU A 883 -17.21 -41.32 -27.97
N SER A 884 -18.01 -42.38 -28.06
CA SER A 884 -17.62 -43.66 -28.68
C SER A 884 -17.10 -43.56 -30.14
N ASN A 885 -17.60 -42.60 -30.94
CA ASN A 885 -17.10 -42.33 -32.29
C ASN A 885 -16.22 -41.07 -32.38
N ALA A 886 -16.44 -40.09 -31.49
CA ALA A 886 -15.70 -38.83 -31.52
C ALA A 886 -14.29 -38.96 -30.95
N GLY A 887 -14.04 -39.94 -30.06
CA GLY A 887 -12.73 -40.16 -29.43
C GLY A 887 -11.66 -40.67 -30.39
N THR A 888 -12.01 -41.52 -31.36
CA THR A 888 -11.06 -42.00 -32.39
C THR A 888 -10.67 -40.89 -33.37
N ASP A 889 -11.66 -40.10 -33.80
CA ASP A 889 -11.44 -38.96 -34.69
C ASP A 889 -10.60 -37.87 -33.98
N PHE A 890 -10.91 -37.61 -32.69
CA PHE A 890 -10.16 -36.68 -31.83
C PHE A 890 -8.68 -37.05 -31.69
N ILE A 891 -8.35 -38.31 -31.41
CA ILE A 891 -6.93 -38.71 -31.29
C ILE A 891 -6.23 -38.68 -32.65
N SER A 892 -6.93 -39.00 -33.74
CA SER A 892 -6.34 -38.96 -35.09
C SER A 892 -6.06 -37.55 -35.59
N SER A 893 -6.72 -36.53 -35.04
CA SER A 893 -6.48 -35.12 -35.37
C SER A 893 -5.36 -34.46 -34.55
N LEU A 894 -4.80 -35.15 -33.55
CA LEU A 894 -3.66 -34.66 -32.77
C LEU A 894 -2.33 -34.94 -33.49
N SER A 895 -1.49 -33.91 -33.58
CA SER A 895 -0.08 -34.06 -33.94
C SER A 895 0.75 -34.31 -32.69
N PHE A 896 1.75 -35.17 -32.76
CA PHE A 896 2.68 -35.45 -31.66
C PHE A 896 4.15 -35.35 -32.13
N GLU A 897 4.39 -34.59 -33.20
CA GLU A 897 5.73 -34.38 -33.75
C GLU A 897 6.62 -33.60 -32.77
N ASP A 898 6.07 -32.52 -32.23
CA ASP A 898 6.64 -31.69 -31.17
C ASP A 898 5.51 -31.15 -30.27
N PHE A 899 5.88 -30.47 -29.19
CA PHE A 899 4.91 -29.96 -28.22
C PHE A 899 3.99 -28.85 -28.76
N ASP A 900 4.50 -27.93 -29.59
CA ASP A 900 3.72 -26.85 -30.22
C ASP A 900 2.64 -27.41 -31.16
N SER A 901 3.04 -28.36 -32.01
CA SER A 901 2.16 -29.07 -32.92
C SER A 901 1.08 -29.83 -32.17
N PHE A 902 1.44 -30.45 -31.03
CA PHE A 902 0.48 -31.08 -30.12
C PHE A 902 -0.50 -30.07 -29.54
N LYS A 903 -0.03 -28.94 -29.01
CA LYS A 903 -0.88 -27.89 -28.43
C LYS A 903 -1.86 -27.30 -29.45
N SER A 904 -1.37 -26.91 -30.62
CA SER A 904 -2.18 -26.33 -31.71
C SER A 904 -3.26 -27.29 -32.22
N SER A 905 -2.87 -28.55 -32.43
CA SER A 905 -3.81 -29.60 -32.83
C SER A 905 -4.79 -29.96 -31.72
N LEU A 906 -4.38 -29.93 -30.45
CA LEU A 906 -5.24 -30.13 -29.28
C LEU A 906 -6.31 -29.05 -29.17
N LYS A 907 -5.94 -27.77 -29.25
CA LYS A 907 -6.89 -26.63 -29.24
C LYS A 907 -7.99 -26.82 -30.30
N SER A 908 -7.58 -27.05 -31.54
CA SER A 908 -8.48 -27.26 -32.67
C SER A 908 -9.36 -28.52 -32.49
N SER A 909 -8.78 -29.60 -31.98
CA SER A 909 -9.50 -30.87 -31.76
C SER A 909 -10.53 -30.76 -30.63
N VAL A 910 -10.20 -30.04 -29.56
CA VAL A 910 -11.11 -29.76 -28.44
C VAL A 910 -12.27 -28.89 -28.91
N GLU A 911 -12.02 -27.84 -29.69
CA GLU A 911 -13.07 -26.99 -30.28
C GLU A 911 -14.01 -27.80 -31.18
N ASN A 912 -13.47 -28.62 -32.08
CA ASN A 912 -14.26 -29.48 -32.96
C ASN A 912 -15.08 -30.52 -32.20
N LEU A 913 -14.48 -31.17 -31.20
CA LEU A 913 -15.15 -32.15 -30.35
C LEU A 913 -16.34 -31.51 -29.64
N ILE A 914 -16.13 -30.38 -28.98
CA ILE A 914 -17.17 -29.66 -28.22
C ILE A 914 -18.29 -29.17 -29.15
N ASN A 915 -17.95 -28.64 -30.32
CA ASN A 915 -18.94 -28.24 -31.33
C ASN A 915 -19.78 -29.43 -31.82
N SER A 916 -19.18 -30.61 -32.00
CA SER A 916 -19.88 -31.81 -32.45
C SER A 916 -20.91 -32.34 -31.42
N ILE A 917 -20.64 -32.13 -30.13
CA ILE A 917 -21.52 -32.58 -29.02
C ILE A 917 -22.46 -31.48 -28.52
N SER A 918 -22.24 -30.22 -28.88
CA SER A 918 -23.02 -29.04 -28.46
C SER A 918 -24.53 -29.26 -28.54
N GLY A 919 -25.02 -29.84 -29.65
CA GLY A 919 -26.45 -30.11 -29.84
C GLY A 919 -27.06 -31.08 -28.83
N LYS A 920 -26.27 -32.02 -28.28
CA LYS A 920 -26.72 -33.03 -27.31
C LYS A 920 -26.64 -32.55 -25.86
N ILE A 921 -25.78 -31.58 -25.56
CA ILE A 921 -25.55 -31.07 -24.20
C ILE A 921 -26.37 -29.82 -23.86
N LYS A 922 -27.08 -29.23 -24.84
CA LYS A 922 -27.97 -28.07 -24.66
C LYS A 922 -29.12 -28.28 -23.65
N SER A 923 -29.51 -29.53 -23.40
CA SER A 923 -30.60 -29.88 -22.47
C SER A 923 -30.12 -30.26 -21.07
N PHE A 924 -28.83 -30.09 -20.76
CA PHE A 924 -28.28 -30.50 -19.46
C PHE A 924 -28.52 -29.43 -18.40
N SER A 925 -28.81 -29.86 -17.15
CA SER A 925 -28.79 -28.98 -15.98
C SER A 925 -27.35 -28.56 -15.64
N GLN A 926 -27.18 -27.48 -14.87
CA GLN A 926 -25.85 -26.97 -14.48
C GLN A 926 -24.99 -28.03 -13.78
N GLU A 927 -25.58 -28.81 -12.87
CA GLU A 927 -24.90 -29.92 -12.18
C GLU A 927 -24.52 -31.06 -13.15
N LYS A 928 -25.42 -31.43 -14.08
CA LYS A 928 -25.16 -32.44 -15.11
C LYS A 928 -24.10 -31.98 -16.11
N LEU A 929 -24.05 -30.69 -16.42
CA LEU A 929 -23.04 -30.08 -17.27
C LEU A 929 -21.66 -30.06 -16.60
N GLN A 930 -21.58 -29.72 -15.31
CA GLN A 930 -20.32 -29.79 -14.56
C GLN A 930 -19.81 -31.22 -14.44
N ASN A 931 -20.70 -32.18 -14.15
CA ASN A 931 -20.34 -33.61 -14.14
C ASN A 931 -19.90 -34.09 -15.53
N PHE A 932 -20.59 -33.69 -16.59
CA PHE A 932 -20.21 -34.00 -17.98
C PHE A 932 -18.84 -33.42 -18.33
N LYS A 933 -18.58 -32.16 -17.98
CA LYS A 933 -17.32 -31.46 -18.19
C LYS A 933 -16.17 -32.17 -17.45
N SER A 934 -16.39 -32.57 -16.20
CA SER A 934 -15.42 -33.32 -15.39
C SER A 934 -15.09 -34.68 -16.01
N GLU A 935 -16.11 -35.46 -16.38
CA GLU A 935 -15.92 -36.77 -17.01
C GLU A 935 -15.33 -36.66 -18.42
N LEU A 936 -15.67 -35.61 -19.18
CA LEU A 936 -15.06 -35.32 -20.48
C LEU A 936 -13.57 -35.03 -20.36
N LYS A 937 -13.17 -34.17 -19.40
CA LYS A 937 -11.75 -33.93 -19.09
C LYS A 937 -11.03 -35.23 -18.78
N LYS A 938 -11.63 -36.08 -17.95
CA LYS A 938 -11.07 -37.37 -17.55
C LYS A 938 -10.89 -38.32 -18.74
N GLU A 939 -11.90 -38.44 -19.60
CA GLU A 939 -11.85 -39.35 -20.76
C GLU A 939 -10.90 -38.84 -21.86
N ILE A 940 -10.86 -37.52 -22.13
CA ILE A 940 -9.90 -36.92 -23.07
C ILE A 940 -8.46 -37.12 -22.58
N ARG A 941 -8.18 -36.85 -21.28
CA ARG A 941 -6.86 -37.11 -20.70
C ARG A 941 -6.47 -38.57 -20.86
N LYS A 942 -7.39 -39.49 -20.56
CA LYS A 942 -7.17 -40.92 -20.71
C LYS A 942 -6.83 -41.29 -22.16
N LEU A 943 -7.62 -40.82 -23.13
CA LEU A 943 -7.39 -41.08 -24.56
C LEU A 943 -6.02 -40.56 -25.02
N ILE A 944 -5.62 -39.37 -24.59
CA ILE A 944 -4.33 -38.77 -24.93
C ILE A 944 -3.18 -39.56 -24.27
N PHE A 945 -3.25 -39.79 -22.96
CA PHE A 945 -2.18 -40.46 -22.20
C PHE A 945 -1.98 -41.93 -22.58
N GLU A 946 -3.06 -42.61 -23.00
CA GLU A 946 -2.97 -43.98 -23.51
C GLU A 946 -2.48 -44.04 -24.97
N SER A 947 -2.52 -42.93 -25.71
CA SER A 947 -2.13 -42.88 -27.12
C SER A 947 -0.63 -43.16 -27.34
N SER A 948 -0.31 -43.85 -28.44
CA SER A 948 1.08 -44.12 -28.81
C SER A 948 1.86 -42.87 -29.19
N GLY A 949 1.18 -41.81 -29.65
CA GLY A 949 1.78 -40.52 -29.99
C GLY A 949 2.28 -39.80 -28.74
N TYR A 950 1.41 -39.67 -27.73
CA TYR A 950 1.76 -39.07 -26.45
C TYR A 950 2.90 -39.81 -25.74
N LYS A 951 2.87 -41.14 -25.69
CA LYS A 951 3.95 -41.93 -25.06
C LYS A 951 5.33 -41.72 -25.71
N LYS A 952 5.36 -41.37 -27.00
CA LYS A 952 6.61 -41.00 -27.68
C LYS A 952 7.06 -39.60 -27.27
N LEU A 953 6.15 -38.63 -27.31
CA LEU A 953 6.41 -37.25 -26.89
C LEU A 953 6.88 -37.18 -25.42
N GLU A 954 6.20 -37.88 -24.51
CA GLU A 954 6.55 -38.02 -23.10
C GLU A 954 7.96 -38.59 -22.92
N LYS A 955 8.34 -39.60 -23.72
CA LYS A 955 9.69 -40.17 -23.68
C LYS A 955 10.75 -39.17 -24.13
N SER A 956 10.49 -38.40 -25.18
CA SER A 956 11.39 -37.34 -25.64
C SER A 956 11.56 -36.25 -24.58
N LEU A 957 10.47 -35.80 -23.96
CA LEU A 957 10.49 -34.84 -22.85
C LEU A 957 11.22 -35.37 -21.61
N LYS A 958 11.07 -36.67 -21.27
CA LYS A 958 11.81 -37.31 -20.17
C LYS A 958 13.31 -37.35 -20.41
N ASN A 959 13.73 -37.64 -21.64
CA ASN A 959 15.14 -37.64 -21.99
C ASN A 959 15.70 -36.22 -21.86
N LEU A 960 15.01 -35.23 -22.42
CA LEU A 960 15.38 -33.82 -22.30
C LEU A 960 15.48 -33.36 -20.84
N GLY A 961 14.50 -33.68 -19.99
CA GLY A 961 14.55 -33.32 -18.57
C GLY A 961 15.71 -33.95 -17.82
N ASN A 962 16.05 -35.22 -18.11
CA ASN A 962 17.25 -35.86 -17.54
C ASN A 962 18.55 -35.19 -18.01
N ASP A 963 18.58 -34.73 -19.25
CA ASP A 963 19.75 -34.09 -19.84
C ASP A 963 19.91 -32.65 -19.31
N ILE A 964 18.83 -31.87 -19.16
CA ILE A 964 18.84 -30.55 -18.48
C ILE A 964 19.39 -30.69 -17.05
N VAL A 965 18.92 -31.67 -16.28
CA VAL A 965 19.37 -31.88 -14.89
C VAL A 965 20.85 -32.28 -14.81
N LYS A 966 21.38 -32.98 -15.82
CA LYS A 966 22.77 -33.47 -15.81
C LYS A 966 23.77 -32.55 -16.49
N MET A 967 23.35 -31.86 -17.54
CA MET A 967 24.22 -31.14 -18.47
C MET A 967 23.97 -29.63 -18.48
N GLY A 968 22.89 -29.14 -17.86
CA GLY A 968 22.49 -27.73 -17.91
C GLY A 968 21.64 -27.41 -19.14
N ILE A 969 20.83 -26.34 -19.05
CA ILE A 969 19.85 -25.96 -20.10
C ILE A 969 20.51 -25.48 -21.40
N ASP A 970 21.70 -24.88 -21.31
CA ASP A 970 22.44 -24.31 -22.44
C ASP A 970 22.97 -25.39 -23.39
N SER A 971 23.44 -26.49 -22.82
CA SER A 971 24.08 -27.61 -23.49
C SER A 971 23.08 -28.49 -24.25
N VAL A 972 21.78 -28.25 -24.03
CA VAL A 972 20.66 -28.97 -24.65
C VAL A 972 19.76 -28.08 -25.50
N GLY A 973 20.12 -26.81 -25.74
CA GLY A 973 19.29 -25.83 -26.49
C GLY A 973 18.73 -26.35 -27.82
N GLY A 974 19.54 -27.06 -28.62
CA GLY A 974 19.07 -27.67 -29.88
C GLY A 974 18.08 -28.83 -29.69
N GLN A 975 18.16 -29.57 -28.57
CA GLN A 975 17.19 -30.62 -28.22
C GLN A 975 15.90 -30.03 -27.66
N ILE A 976 15.96 -28.87 -27.00
CA ILE A 976 14.79 -28.12 -26.55
C ILE A 976 13.92 -27.75 -27.76
N GLU A 977 14.51 -27.17 -28.82
CA GLU A 977 13.78 -26.85 -30.06
C GLU A 977 13.20 -28.10 -30.75
N GLU A 978 13.91 -29.22 -30.74
CA GLU A 978 13.45 -30.47 -31.37
C GLU A 978 12.24 -31.07 -30.63
N VAL A 979 12.21 -30.98 -29.30
CA VAL A 979 11.14 -31.57 -28.48
C VAL A 979 9.94 -30.63 -28.33
N PHE A 980 10.19 -29.33 -28.21
CA PHE A 980 9.14 -28.35 -27.97
C PHE A 980 8.61 -27.69 -29.24
N GLY A 981 9.38 -27.64 -30.34
CA GLY A 981 9.05 -26.88 -31.55
C GLY A 981 9.82 -25.55 -31.61
N LYS A 982 9.61 -24.74 -32.66
CA LYS A 982 10.38 -23.50 -32.90
C LYS A 982 9.72 -22.20 -32.43
N ASP A 983 8.44 -22.20 -32.08
CA ASP A 983 7.73 -20.96 -31.71
C ASP A 983 7.90 -20.64 -30.21
N GLU A 984 8.29 -19.40 -29.85
CA GLU A 984 8.51 -19.00 -28.45
C GLU A 984 7.18 -18.77 -27.69
N GLU A 985 6.34 -19.80 -27.53
CA GLU A 985 5.08 -19.70 -26.79
C GLU A 985 5.19 -20.11 -25.30
N SER A 986 4.38 -19.47 -24.44
CA SER A 986 4.36 -19.60 -22.96
C SER A 986 4.19 -21.03 -22.41
N GLY A 987 3.55 -21.93 -23.18
CA GLY A 987 3.42 -23.35 -22.84
C GLY A 987 4.76 -24.09 -22.68
N LYS A 988 5.82 -23.65 -23.38
CA LYS A 988 7.19 -24.19 -23.23
C LYS A 988 7.81 -23.79 -21.90
N ASN A 989 7.59 -22.54 -21.48
CA ASN A 989 8.20 -21.97 -20.28
C ASN A 989 7.73 -22.70 -19.02
N ASN A 990 6.45 -23.06 -18.93
CA ASN A 990 5.91 -23.81 -17.79
C ASN A 990 6.50 -25.22 -17.63
N ILE A 991 6.70 -25.96 -18.73
CA ILE A 991 7.28 -27.31 -18.67
C ILE A 991 8.78 -27.22 -18.38
N THR A 992 9.49 -26.35 -19.10
CA THR A 992 10.93 -26.14 -18.91
C THR A 992 11.22 -25.65 -17.49
N ALA A 993 10.42 -24.73 -16.95
CA ALA A 993 10.55 -24.25 -15.58
C ALA A 993 10.38 -25.33 -14.50
N ARG A 994 9.52 -26.33 -14.73
CA ARG A 994 9.36 -27.46 -13.79
C ARG A 994 10.55 -28.42 -13.81
N LEU A 995 11.43 -28.30 -14.80
CA LEU A 995 12.64 -29.09 -14.98
C LEU A 995 13.90 -28.33 -14.55
N ILE A 996 13.85 -27.00 -14.49
CA ILE A 996 14.95 -26.15 -14.00
C ILE A 996 14.99 -26.22 -12.48
N MET A 997 16.13 -26.64 -11.94
CA MET A 997 16.46 -26.52 -10.52
C MET A 997 17.16 -25.17 -10.29
N MET A 998 16.74 -24.47 -9.24
CA MET A 998 17.32 -23.21 -8.81
C MET A 998 17.91 -23.38 -7.41
N ASP A 999 19.17 -23.03 -7.24
CA ASP A 999 19.78 -22.92 -5.92
C ASP A 999 19.86 -21.46 -5.43
N TYR A 1000 20.41 -21.27 -4.24
CA TYR A 1000 20.55 -19.95 -3.64
C TYR A 1000 21.43 -19.00 -4.46
N VAL A 1001 22.49 -19.51 -5.10
CA VAL A 1001 23.45 -18.72 -5.88
C VAL A 1001 22.83 -18.31 -7.22
N ASP A 1002 22.03 -19.18 -7.83
CA ASP A 1002 21.24 -18.83 -9.02
C ASP A 1002 20.29 -17.67 -8.76
N TYR A 1003 19.61 -17.66 -7.61
CA TYR A 1003 18.78 -16.51 -7.20
C TYR A 1003 19.61 -15.25 -6.92
N LEU A 1004 20.83 -15.35 -6.38
CA LEU A 1004 21.73 -14.19 -6.23
C LEU A 1004 22.11 -13.60 -7.59
N ARG A 1005 22.51 -14.45 -8.55
CA ARG A 1005 22.83 -14.02 -9.93
C ARG A 1005 21.66 -13.28 -10.58
N LEU A 1006 20.45 -13.78 -10.36
CA LEU A 1006 19.21 -13.20 -10.84
C LEU A 1006 18.93 -11.84 -10.17
N PHE A 1007 18.89 -11.79 -8.83
CA PHE A 1007 18.55 -10.56 -8.12
C PHE A 1007 19.61 -9.46 -8.24
N LEU A 1008 20.86 -9.79 -8.58
CA LEU A 1008 21.87 -8.77 -8.89
C LEU A 1008 21.50 -7.95 -10.13
N LEU A 1009 20.64 -8.45 -11.04
CA LEU A 1009 20.08 -7.64 -12.13
C LEU A 1009 19.15 -6.53 -11.65
N ALA A 1010 18.58 -6.66 -10.44
CA ALA A 1010 17.74 -5.63 -9.83
C ALA A 1010 18.56 -4.44 -9.32
N VAL A 1011 19.87 -4.61 -9.12
CA VAL A 1011 20.75 -3.56 -8.58
C VAL A 1011 21.27 -2.70 -9.73
N PRO A 1012 21.11 -1.37 -9.67
CA PRO A 1012 21.66 -0.46 -10.68
C PRO A 1012 23.15 -0.67 -10.85
N ALA A 1013 23.64 -0.58 -12.08
CA ALA A 1013 25.04 -0.87 -12.41
C ALA A 1013 26.01 -0.03 -11.57
N GLU A 1014 25.70 1.26 -11.37
CA GLU A 1014 26.50 2.18 -10.55
C GLU A 1014 26.56 1.74 -9.09
N THR A 1015 25.40 1.53 -8.45
CA THR A 1015 25.29 1.07 -7.06
C THR A 1015 25.97 -0.28 -6.85
N LYS A 1016 25.80 -1.21 -7.79
CA LYS A 1016 26.43 -2.53 -7.78
C LYS A 1016 27.96 -2.42 -7.79
N ALA A 1017 28.51 -1.56 -8.65
CA ALA A 1017 29.94 -1.32 -8.73
C ALA A 1017 30.48 -0.65 -7.46
N LEU A 1018 29.80 0.37 -6.94
CA LEU A 1018 30.20 1.04 -5.69
C LEU A 1018 30.23 0.07 -4.50
N ARG A 1019 29.17 -0.73 -4.30
CA ARG A 1019 29.12 -1.72 -3.22
C ARG A 1019 30.12 -2.86 -3.41
N THR A 1020 30.47 -3.19 -4.65
CA THR A 1020 31.56 -4.13 -4.95
C THR A 1020 32.90 -3.53 -4.54
N ALA A 1021 33.15 -2.26 -4.88
CA ALA A 1021 34.35 -1.53 -4.48
C ALA A 1021 34.47 -1.42 -2.95
N ASP A 1022 33.35 -1.19 -2.24
CA ASP A 1022 33.29 -1.19 -0.78
C ASP A 1022 33.81 -2.50 -0.19
N LEU A 1023 33.33 -3.65 -0.69
CA LEU A 1023 33.76 -4.96 -0.19
C LEU A 1023 35.21 -5.26 -0.50
N ILE A 1024 35.69 -4.91 -1.71
CA ILE A 1024 37.11 -5.05 -2.06
C ILE A 1024 37.94 -4.24 -1.06
N GLN A 1025 37.58 -2.98 -0.81
CA GLN A 1025 38.26 -2.12 0.16
C GLN A 1025 38.23 -2.73 1.57
N LEU A 1026 37.05 -3.10 2.06
CA LEU A 1026 36.88 -3.65 3.41
C LEU A 1026 37.67 -4.96 3.60
N ASN A 1027 37.67 -5.83 2.59
CA ASN A 1027 38.41 -7.08 2.64
C ASN A 1027 39.94 -6.87 2.54
N LEU A 1028 40.41 -5.93 1.72
CA LEU A 1028 41.83 -5.57 1.65
C LEU A 1028 42.31 -4.97 2.98
N GLN A 1029 41.53 -4.06 3.57
CA GLN A 1029 41.80 -3.48 4.89
C GLN A 1029 41.91 -4.57 5.97
N GLU A 1030 41.02 -5.57 5.94
CA GLU A 1030 40.99 -6.66 6.91
C GLU A 1030 42.16 -7.63 6.72
N ALA A 1031 42.45 -8.00 5.48
CA ALA A 1031 43.56 -8.89 5.13
C ALA A 1031 44.94 -8.26 5.42
N ALA A 1032 45.12 -6.98 5.10
CA ALA A 1032 46.38 -6.26 5.27
C ALA A 1032 46.55 -5.61 6.66
N LYS A 1033 45.49 -5.56 7.48
CA LYS A 1033 45.43 -4.82 8.76
C LYS A 1033 45.80 -3.34 8.60
N LYS A 1034 45.40 -2.74 7.48
CA LYS A 1034 45.63 -1.33 7.12
C LYS A 1034 44.29 -0.63 6.90
N TYR A 1035 43.72 -0.04 7.96
CA TYR A 1035 42.34 0.48 7.96
C TYR A 1035 42.17 1.86 7.32
N ASP A 1036 43.27 2.55 7.03
CA ASP A 1036 43.34 3.83 6.29
C ASP A 1036 43.36 3.64 4.76
N LEU A 1037 43.49 2.40 4.27
CA LEU A 1037 43.50 2.08 2.85
C LEU A 1037 42.16 2.45 2.20
N THR A 1038 42.21 3.25 1.13
CA THR A 1038 41.04 3.58 0.29
C THR A 1038 41.24 3.10 -1.13
N ILE A 1039 40.18 2.63 -1.78
CA ILE A 1039 40.24 2.12 -3.15
C ILE A 1039 40.40 3.25 -4.18
N ASP A 1040 40.09 4.48 -3.79
CA ASP A 1040 40.24 5.71 -4.58
C ASP A 1040 41.72 6.03 -4.88
N ASP A 1041 42.66 5.53 -4.07
CA ASP A 1041 44.10 5.68 -4.30
C ASP A 1041 44.62 4.73 -5.40
N TYR A 1042 43.81 3.73 -5.80
CA TYR A 1042 44.18 2.72 -6.78
C TYR A 1042 43.77 3.18 -8.18
N ASN A 1043 44.68 3.91 -8.82
CA ASN A 1043 44.49 4.49 -10.15
C ASN A 1043 44.92 3.51 -11.25
N THR A 1044 44.22 3.58 -12.39
CA THR A 1044 44.39 2.67 -13.52
C THR A 1044 45.06 3.32 -14.72
N TYR A 1045 45.05 4.65 -14.80
CA TYR A 1045 45.67 5.44 -15.87
C TYR A 1045 46.73 6.40 -15.31
N LEU A 1046 47.74 6.68 -16.14
CA LEU A 1046 48.83 7.58 -15.83
C LEU A 1046 49.12 8.53 -16.99
N PHE A 1047 49.06 9.83 -16.72
CA PHE A 1047 49.61 10.87 -17.59
C PHE A 1047 50.97 11.30 -17.05
N ILE A 1048 51.99 11.31 -17.91
CA ILE A 1048 53.32 11.81 -17.55
C ILE A 1048 53.71 12.94 -18.47
N LYS A 1049 54.22 14.02 -17.88
CA LYS A 1049 54.91 15.11 -18.56
C LYS A 1049 56.36 15.17 -18.08
N VAL A 1050 57.30 15.19 -19.01
CA VAL A 1050 58.73 15.30 -18.69
C VAL A 1050 59.34 16.47 -19.44
N GLU A 1051 60.10 17.28 -18.71
CA GLU A 1051 60.89 18.37 -19.28
C GLU A 1051 62.37 17.99 -19.28
N LEU A 1052 62.99 18.17 -20.44
CA LEU A 1052 64.34 17.70 -20.74
C LEU A 1052 65.17 18.83 -21.36
N ASP A 1053 66.46 18.84 -21.05
CA ASP A 1053 67.46 19.64 -21.76
C ASP A 1053 68.40 18.73 -22.55
N ILE A 1054 68.92 19.27 -23.66
CA ILE A 1054 70.05 18.68 -24.39
C ILE A 1054 71.19 19.68 -24.50
N ASN A 1055 72.39 19.19 -24.80
CA ASN A 1055 73.53 20.06 -25.08
C ASN A 1055 73.55 20.47 -26.57
N THR A 1056 73.23 21.73 -26.85
CA THR A 1056 73.33 22.33 -28.18
C THR A 1056 74.79 22.59 -28.55
N TRP A 1057 75.13 22.47 -29.83
CA TRP A 1057 76.51 22.69 -30.29
C TRP A 1057 76.76 24.12 -30.75
N PHE A 1058 75.74 24.79 -31.27
CA PHE A 1058 75.86 26.08 -31.93
C PHE A 1058 74.84 27.10 -31.42
N ILE A 1059 73.61 26.69 -31.09
CA ILE A 1059 72.57 27.59 -30.58
C ILE A 1059 72.78 27.82 -29.07
N PRO A 1060 72.92 29.08 -28.60
CA PRO A 1060 72.98 29.37 -27.17
C PRO A 1060 71.74 28.87 -26.43
N LYS A 1061 71.93 28.09 -25.36
CA LYS A 1061 70.84 27.50 -24.55
C LYS A 1061 69.77 28.51 -24.12
N LYS A 1062 70.16 29.74 -23.78
CA LYS A 1062 69.24 30.82 -23.37
C LYS A 1062 68.19 31.21 -24.44
N LEU A 1063 68.44 30.93 -25.71
CA LEU A 1063 67.49 31.20 -26.80
C LEU A 1063 66.42 30.12 -26.97
N LEU A 1064 66.60 28.96 -26.32
CA LEU A 1064 65.74 27.78 -26.46
C LEU A 1064 64.99 27.43 -25.17
N THR A 1065 65.30 28.10 -24.05
CA THR A 1065 64.65 27.90 -22.75
C THR A 1065 63.83 29.12 -22.38
N THR A 1066 62.56 28.95 -22.00
CA THR A 1066 61.69 30.04 -21.53
C THR A 1066 61.20 29.74 -20.12
N ASN A 1067 61.34 30.70 -19.19
CA ASN A 1067 60.73 30.70 -17.85
C ASN A 1067 60.65 29.32 -17.14
N ASN A 1068 61.81 28.77 -16.76
CA ASN A 1068 61.96 27.49 -16.04
C ASN A 1068 61.54 26.21 -16.77
N ALA A 1069 61.03 26.28 -18.02
CA ALA A 1069 60.73 25.09 -18.80
C ALA A 1069 61.99 24.51 -19.50
N GLY A 1070 62.09 23.18 -19.58
CA GLY A 1070 63.13 22.48 -20.35
C GLY A 1070 63.07 22.74 -21.86
N MET A 1071 64.17 22.52 -22.57
CA MET A 1071 64.26 22.70 -24.04
C MET A 1071 63.33 21.78 -24.84
N ILE A 1072 62.99 20.62 -24.27
CA ILE A 1072 62.10 19.61 -24.87
C ILE A 1072 61.08 19.21 -23.82
N THR A 1073 59.80 19.30 -24.19
CA THR A 1073 58.69 18.73 -23.41
C THR A 1073 58.15 17.51 -24.16
N VAL A 1074 58.04 16.39 -23.45
CA VAL A 1074 57.38 15.17 -23.93
C VAL A 1074 56.30 14.75 -22.96
N GLU A 1075 55.17 14.32 -23.51
CA GLU A 1075 53.97 13.94 -22.78
C GLU A 1075 53.43 12.63 -23.36
N TRP A 1076 52.93 11.77 -22.49
CA TRP A 1076 52.31 10.50 -22.87
C TRP A 1076 51.32 10.06 -21.79
N CYS A 1077 50.27 9.35 -22.22
CA CYS A 1077 49.21 8.87 -21.36
C CYS A 1077 48.91 7.41 -21.70
N GLN A 1078 48.77 6.56 -20.68
CA GLN A 1078 48.44 5.14 -20.85
C GLN A 1078 47.83 4.58 -19.57
N GLY A 1079 46.98 3.57 -19.70
CA GLY A 1079 46.41 2.82 -18.59
C GLY A 1079 46.29 1.33 -18.93
N TYR A 1080 45.69 0.57 -18.02
CA TYR A 1080 45.45 -0.87 -18.16
C TYR A 1080 44.29 -1.21 -19.09
#